data_AF-G1X018-F1
#
_entry.id   AF-G1X018-F1
#
_cell.length_a   1.000
_cell.length_b   1.000
_cell.length_c   1.000
_cell.angle_alpha   90.00
_cell.angle_beta   90.00
_cell.angle_gamma   90.00
#
_symmetry.space_group_name_H-M   'P 1'
#
loop_
_entity.id
_entity.type
_entity.pdbx_description
1 polymer ?
#
loop_
_entity_poly.entity_id
_entity_poly.type
_entity_poly.pdbx_seq_one_letter_code
_entity_poly.pdbx_strand_id
1 'polypeptide(L)'
;MPGMLMDTGLGDLFEDNASTIRGIQEYIDRLRQGGCRQSIAWGKLGCIASVAANGTDVEIRHLQASTKDGSWSLSSKHTIKNVHGGSQLASVHWNNIGSEIAITDIYGRLAIWTVYVSLDRLNLLRQSQVTARDDLSMLAGLWWLNMNKPYALSKAAIKTDGVFKYPTNSLPPMGPLNPIQGRAACLGVTRHGVVKMWYSSDAQHIQKATAELESYTSMDDLITHAAYAPDRDRTAVLAVYTQSKQLRLYRISIDWKHPALPPNTNVSQLPLPVTIIVKRLKIEHYPGDGQDSATSFLTHLEVLSPFPGNNMQYHVVLGFFANTSQQQPVTTIKRWELRNIGTSLHPGFDQLAQRRNSTVTEKERHELISYPDVPLHKCALSVTQINASTMIGVTFTDGSFEIRDRMQFNTVHPTANNDKLLNMVHAGWHFPLLGPHVDIVLSPNYAAVALLTKEHDVNLVLMTHNDALEGTPEENPNILIAAATLAQQHACSSNNHSNNDDLAAVARQYNNDHFKTCVLLEAHRSLNQAIDFLQEQSNEKLQRNPFFQRCLSLQSVLYYKGWANPKPIPAKIAQATLHLKATSVGFGYFMNNVARHRQDVEDSKSNALQNLLGVVKWEIDFHVYLVDELLELARRVRSNPGDMELVKKIMHETNSCALPLILTGASRFLLKYNSRALRGFDQAARDHLAQNTVDEALKQGFQSLRTIMDANPVKFNMFEKLLVDIIAHIKRITETWDAQRRIDVDRMIFLTGEIPEVFYPIVEKFLQHSLGILKNDIDPSQIFFFDTTWLGFHDDRKSVVFKRTEKVDTLRKCLLKKGTPVRRCLRCGEVVEDLIPSARMGLWLQNVSRVCVCGCLWMHGD
;
A
#
# COMPACT_ATOMS: atom_id res chain seq x y z
N MET A 1 30.05 19.69 42.60
CA MET A 1 30.98 18.76 43.25
C MET A 1 30.89 17.41 42.53
N PRO A 2 32.01 16.70 42.35
CA PRO A 2 32.59 16.55 41.00
C PRO A 2 32.57 15.12 40.44
N GLY A 3 32.71 15.03 39.11
CA GLY A 3 33.56 14.05 38.43
C GLY A 3 32.97 12.69 38.07
N MET A 4 32.38 12.58 36.88
CA MET A 4 32.42 11.33 36.11
C MET A 4 32.79 11.69 34.66
N LEU A 5 34.04 11.41 34.31
CA LEU A 5 34.56 11.43 32.96
C LEU A 5 33.73 10.46 32.10
N MET A 6 33.08 10.98 31.06
CA MET A 6 32.63 10.19 29.93
C MET A 6 33.85 9.89 29.07
N ASP A 7 34.38 8.68 29.20
CA ASP A 7 35.42 8.15 28.33
C ASP A 7 34.96 6.79 27.78
N THR A 8 33.90 6.81 26.96
CA THR A 8 33.44 5.68 26.14
C THR A 8 32.64 6.23 24.97
N GLY A 9 33.13 6.10 23.74
CA GLY A 9 32.36 6.45 22.54
C GLY A 9 33.17 6.60 21.25
N LEU A 10 34.47 6.90 21.34
CA LEU A 10 35.32 6.98 20.15
C LEU A 10 35.81 5.59 19.69
N GLY A 11 36.20 4.71 20.61
CA GLY A 11 36.64 3.35 20.29
C GLY A 11 35.57 2.50 19.60
N ASP A 12 34.34 2.51 20.15
CA ASP A 12 33.21 1.75 19.61
C ASP A 12 32.83 2.22 18.18
N LEU A 13 32.88 3.52 17.89
CA LEU A 13 32.61 4.06 16.55
C LEU A 13 33.65 3.62 15.50
N PHE A 14 34.92 3.44 15.89
CA PHE A 14 35.95 2.96 14.96
C PHE A 14 35.85 1.45 14.72
N GLU A 15 35.50 0.66 15.75
CA GLU A 15 35.28 -0.78 15.61
C GLU A 15 34.01 -1.10 14.81
N ASP A 16 32.91 -0.37 15.03
CA ASP A 16 31.66 -0.53 14.28
C ASP A 16 31.81 -0.20 12.79
N ASN A 17 32.61 0.81 12.46
CA ASN A 17 32.90 1.17 11.07
C ASN A 17 33.76 0.09 10.37
N ALA A 18 34.81 -0.40 11.02
CA ALA A 18 35.66 -1.46 10.46
C ALA A 18 34.89 -2.78 10.28
N SER A 19 34.00 -3.09 11.22
CA SER A 19 33.16 -4.28 11.18
C SER A 19 32.17 -4.22 10.00
N THR A 20 31.56 -3.06 9.77
CA THR A 20 30.63 -2.76 8.68
C THR A 20 31.29 -2.85 7.33
N ILE A 21 32.48 -2.24 7.16
CA ILE A 21 33.25 -2.30 5.90
C ILE A 21 33.53 -3.75 5.49
N ARG A 22 33.92 -4.61 6.45
CA ARG A 22 34.14 -6.02 6.18
C ARG A 22 32.86 -6.74 5.72
N GLY A 23 31.74 -6.45 6.38
CA GLY A 23 30.44 -7.03 5.99
C GLY A 23 29.99 -6.60 4.60
N ILE A 24 30.25 -5.35 4.21
CA ILE A 24 29.99 -4.85 2.84
C ILE A 24 30.88 -5.58 1.82
N GLN A 25 32.16 -5.77 2.10
CA GLN A 25 33.08 -6.52 1.22
C GLN A 25 32.60 -7.97 1.02
N GLU A 26 32.24 -8.66 2.11
CA GLU A 26 31.68 -10.02 2.05
C GLU A 26 30.37 -10.05 1.22
N TYR A 27 29.56 -9.00 1.29
CA TYR A 27 28.35 -8.92 0.46
C TYR A 27 28.65 -8.68 -1.02
N ILE A 28 29.59 -7.80 -1.36
CA ILE A 28 30.04 -7.59 -2.75
C ILE A 28 30.58 -8.90 -3.35
N ASP A 29 31.35 -9.67 -2.57
CA ASP A 29 31.84 -10.98 -2.99
C ASP A 29 30.70 -11.99 -3.20
N ARG A 30 29.61 -11.91 -2.41
CA ARG A 30 28.41 -12.72 -2.66
C ARG A 30 27.70 -12.30 -3.96
N LEU A 31 27.57 -11.01 -4.22
CA LEU A 31 26.97 -10.47 -5.46
C LEU A 31 27.77 -10.92 -6.68
N ARG A 32 29.11 -10.94 -6.61
CA ARG A 32 29.97 -11.49 -7.66
C ARG A 32 29.63 -12.94 -8.04
N GLN A 33 29.28 -13.76 -7.06
CA GLN A 33 29.02 -15.19 -7.27
C GLN A 33 27.66 -15.47 -7.93
N GLY A 34 26.72 -14.52 -7.89
CA GLY A 34 25.51 -14.60 -8.69
C GLY A 34 24.41 -13.60 -8.31
N GLY A 35 23.40 -13.47 -9.17
CA GLY A 35 22.39 -12.41 -9.06
C GLY A 35 21.26 -12.66 -8.05
N CYS A 36 20.99 -13.91 -7.64
CA CYS A 36 19.89 -14.23 -6.71
C CYS A 36 20.39 -14.25 -5.24
N ARG A 37 20.79 -13.09 -4.72
CA ARG A 37 21.49 -12.95 -3.41
C ARG A 37 20.86 -11.96 -2.43
N GLN A 38 19.64 -11.49 -2.72
CA GLN A 38 18.93 -10.50 -1.91
C GLN A 38 18.63 -11.05 -0.50
N SER A 39 19.31 -10.54 0.52
CA SER A 39 19.15 -11.02 1.91
C SER A 39 18.06 -10.27 2.68
N ILE A 40 17.64 -9.10 2.19
CA ILE A 40 16.53 -8.30 2.73
C ILE A 40 15.59 -7.82 1.61
N ALA A 41 14.28 -7.89 1.83
CA ALA A 41 13.26 -7.49 0.87
C ALA A 41 12.06 -6.78 1.53
N TRP A 42 11.54 -5.72 0.91
CA TRP A 42 10.37 -4.98 1.38
C TRP A 42 9.19 -5.13 0.42
N GLY A 43 8.13 -5.83 0.85
CA GLY A 43 6.94 -6.11 0.05
C GLY A 43 5.93 -4.96 0.05
N LYS A 44 5.10 -4.90 -0.99
CA LYS A 44 4.07 -3.85 -1.16
C LYS A 44 2.99 -3.83 -0.08
N LEU A 45 2.83 -4.87 0.73
CA LEU A 45 1.95 -4.83 1.91
C LEU A 45 2.58 -4.15 3.14
N GLY A 46 3.86 -3.77 3.06
CA GLY A 46 4.61 -3.16 4.16
C GLY A 46 5.48 -4.15 4.96
N CYS A 47 5.56 -5.41 4.53
CA CYS A 47 6.36 -6.46 5.18
C CYS A 47 7.83 -6.37 4.78
N ILE A 48 8.72 -6.35 5.77
CA ILE A 48 10.18 -6.44 5.59
C ILE A 48 10.58 -7.87 5.96
N ALA A 49 11.22 -8.57 5.04
CA ALA A 49 11.77 -9.90 5.26
C ALA A 49 13.30 -9.85 5.20
N SER A 50 13.99 -10.49 6.14
CA SER A 50 15.45 -10.61 6.16
C SER A 50 15.89 -12.03 6.50
N VAL A 51 16.99 -12.49 5.90
CA VAL A 51 17.65 -13.73 6.31
C VAL A 51 18.26 -13.53 7.71
N ALA A 52 17.94 -14.42 8.64
CA ALA A 52 18.40 -14.35 10.02
C ALA A 52 19.90 -14.65 10.15
N ALA A 53 20.49 -14.37 11.31
CA ALA A 53 21.91 -14.58 11.59
C ALA A 53 22.41 -16.02 11.40
N ASN A 54 21.55 -17.02 11.64
CA ASN A 54 21.90 -18.42 11.42
C ASN A 54 21.94 -18.81 9.93
N GLY A 55 21.45 -17.93 9.04
CA GLY A 55 21.38 -18.15 7.61
C GLY A 55 20.35 -19.20 7.17
N THR A 56 19.53 -19.75 8.08
CA THR A 56 18.54 -20.81 7.76
C THR A 56 17.10 -20.36 7.98
N ASP A 57 16.91 -19.26 8.71
CA ASP A 57 15.62 -18.71 9.08
C ASP A 57 15.36 -17.38 8.37
N VAL A 58 14.09 -16.97 8.32
CA VAL A 58 13.68 -15.66 7.82
C VAL A 58 12.97 -14.90 8.92
N GLU A 59 13.39 -13.67 9.18
CA GLU A 59 12.73 -12.73 10.08
C GLU A 59 11.81 -11.80 9.29
N ILE A 60 10.62 -11.56 9.82
CA ILE A 60 9.62 -10.64 9.26
C ILE A 60 9.39 -9.52 10.28
N ARG A 61 9.46 -8.27 9.81
CA ARG A 61 9.15 -7.04 10.56
C ARG A 61 8.22 -6.15 9.75
N HIS A 62 7.56 -5.21 10.41
CA HIS A 62 6.63 -4.28 9.77
C HIS A 62 6.80 -2.88 10.31
N LEU A 63 6.56 -1.88 9.47
CA LEU A 63 6.45 -0.50 9.93
C LEU A 63 5.16 -0.34 10.75
N GLN A 64 5.26 0.21 11.96
CA GLN A 64 4.14 0.37 12.88
C GLN A 64 4.17 1.71 13.62
N ALA A 65 2.98 2.27 13.86
CA ALA A 65 2.80 3.41 14.74
C ALA A 65 2.70 2.94 16.20
N SER A 66 3.53 3.50 17.06
CA SER A 66 3.53 3.27 18.50
C SER A 66 2.19 3.65 19.11
N THR A 67 1.64 2.75 19.91
CA THR A 67 0.36 2.97 20.60
C THR A 67 0.47 3.95 21.75
N LYS A 68 1.69 4.32 22.17
CA LYS A 68 1.97 5.22 23.29
C LYS A 68 1.90 6.69 22.87
N ASP A 69 2.56 7.02 21.76
CA ASP A 69 2.86 8.40 21.32
C ASP A 69 2.66 8.61 19.81
N GLY A 70 2.37 7.55 19.04
CA GLY A 70 2.20 7.62 17.59
C GLY A 70 3.50 7.85 16.81
N SER A 71 4.66 7.60 17.42
CA SER A 71 5.95 7.53 16.71
C SER A 71 6.03 6.28 15.84
N TRP A 72 6.74 6.34 14.73
CA TRP A 72 6.87 5.19 13.82
C TRP A 72 8.13 4.39 14.10
N SER A 73 8.01 3.07 14.14
CA SER A 73 9.11 2.13 14.41
C SER A 73 8.87 0.80 13.71
N LEU A 74 9.85 -0.11 13.76
CA LEU A 74 9.66 -1.48 13.30
C LEU A 74 9.02 -2.34 14.40
N SER A 75 8.13 -3.24 14.00
CA SER A 75 7.53 -4.26 14.86
C SER A 75 8.58 -5.20 15.46
N SER A 76 8.17 -5.98 16.46
CA SER A 76 8.93 -7.15 16.89
C SER A 76 9.18 -8.13 15.72
N LYS A 77 10.25 -8.93 15.86
CA LYS A 77 10.67 -9.94 14.89
C LYS A 77 9.70 -11.14 14.93
N HIS A 78 9.17 -11.53 13.77
CA HIS A 78 8.47 -12.80 13.58
C HIS A 78 9.32 -13.74 12.73
N THR A 79 9.66 -14.93 13.24
CA THR A 79 10.64 -15.82 12.60
C THR A 79 9.99 -17.05 11.97
N ILE A 80 10.23 -17.24 10.67
CA ILE A 80 9.99 -18.49 9.95
C ILE A 80 11.24 -19.36 10.08
N LYS A 81 11.13 -20.41 10.89
CA LYS A 81 12.27 -21.26 11.23
C LYS A 81 12.50 -22.36 10.20
N ASN A 82 13.78 -22.67 9.99
CA ASN A 82 14.26 -23.88 9.32
C ASN A 82 13.63 -24.12 7.93
N VAL A 83 13.61 -23.09 7.08
CA VAL A 83 12.82 -23.06 5.84
C VAL A 83 13.19 -24.19 4.88
N HIS A 84 14.45 -24.66 4.86
CA HIS A 84 14.93 -25.72 3.97
C HIS A 84 15.73 -26.83 4.70
N GLY A 85 15.37 -27.12 5.96
CA GLY A 85 16.00 -28.22 6.72
C GLY A 85 17.48 -27.98 7.02
N GLY A 86 17.84 -26.77 7.46
CA GLY A 86 19.17 -26.37 7.93
C GLY A 86 20.10 -25.87 6.83
N SER A 87 19.59 -25.69 5.61
CA SER A 87 20.39 -25.21 4.50
C SER A 87 20.43 -23.69 4.42
N GLN A 88 21.59 -23.16 4.06
CA GLN A 88 21.85 -21.73 3.95
C GLN A 88 20.94 -21.10 2.89
N LEU A 89 20.20 -20.07 3.30
CA LEU A 89 19.32 -19.30 2.45
C LEU A 89 20.15 -18.39 1.53
N ALA A 90 19.71 -18.27 0.28
CA ALA A 90 20.35 -17.45 -0.73
C ALA A 90 19.61 -16.12 -0.89
N SER A 91 18.27 -16.13 -0.96
CA SER A 91 17.52 -14.90 -1.12
C SER A 91 16.04 -14.96 -0.72
N VAL A 92 15.46 -13.78 -0.51
CA VAL A 92 14.04 -13.55 -0.20
C VAL A 92 13.40 -12.57 -1.19
N HIS A 93 12.22 -12.89 -1.73
CA HIS A 93 11.56 -12.11 -2.78
C HIS A 93 10.04 -12.02 -2.59
N TRP A 94 9.52 -10.82 -2.38
CA TRP A 94 8.07 -10.58 -2.34
C TRP A 94 7.46 -10.56 -3.75
N ASN A 95 6.26 -11.10 -3.90
CA ASN A 95 5.50 -10.98 -5.13
C ASN A 95 5.05 -9.52 -5.38
N ASN A 96 4.53 -9.26 -6.58
CA ASN A 96 4.16 -7.91 -7.03
C ASN A 96 3.07 -7.21 -6.21
N ILE A 97 2.37 -7.91 -5.32
CA ILE A 97 1.38 -7.35 -4.39
C ILE A 97 1.84 -7.39 -2.92
N GLY A 98 2.97 -8.06 -2.62
CA GLY A 98 3.48 -8.26 -1.28
C GLY A 98 2.73 -9.29 -0.43
N SER A 99 1.84 -10.11 -1.02
CA SER A 99 1.07 -11.10 -0.28
C SER A 99 1.77 -12.45 -0.15
N GLU A 100 2.75 -12.73 -1.02
CA GLU A 100 3.48 -13.99 -1.03
C GLU A 100 4.98 -13.71 -1.10
N ILE A 101 5.77 -14.55 -0.46
CA ILE A 101 7.22 -14.48 -0.42
C ILE A 101 7.83 -15.79 -0.91
N ALA A 102 8.76 -15.66 -1.85
CA ALA A 102 9.64 -16.72 -2.31
C ALA A 102 10.93 -16.71 -1.50
N ILE A 103 11.29 -17.86 -0.93
CA ILE A 103 12.52 -18.05 -0.14
C ILE A 103 13.35 -19.13 -0.81
N THR A 104 14.55 -18.77 -1.25
CA THR A 104 15.47 -19.66 -1.95
C THR A 104 16.69 -19.98 -1.11
N ASP A 105 17.28 -21.14 -1.35
CA ASP A 105 18.56 -21.53 -0.74
C ASP A 105 19.69 -21.60 -1.78
N ILE A 106 20.90 -21.88 -1.28
CA ILE A 106 22.10 -21.99 -2.11
C ILE A 106 22.10 -23.20 -3.08
N TYR A 107 21.14 -24.11 -2.96
CA TYR A 107 20.99 -25.28 -3.84
C TYR A 107 19.81 -25.13 -4.82
N GLY A 108 19.16 -23.95 -4.85
CA GLY A 108 18.04 -23.64 -5.75
C GLY A 108 16.71 -24.31 -5.40
N ARG A 109 16.54 -24.72 -4.14
CA ARG A 109 15.22 -25.07 -3.58
C ARG A 109 14.42 -23.80 -3.31
N LEU A 110 13.11 -23.90 -3.44
CA LEU A 110 12.18 -22.78 -3.30
C LEU A 110 11.10 -23.14 -2.30
N ALA A 111 10.84 -22.23 -1.36
CA ALA A 111 9.63 -22.23 -0.55
C ALA A 111 8.80 -20.99 -0.88
N ILE A 112 7.48 -21.13 -0.93
CA ILE A 112 6.54 -20.01 -1.11
C ILE A 112 5.62 -19.98 0.09
N TRP A 113 5.57 -18.82 0.74
CA TRP A 113 4.70 -18.54 1.86
C TRP A 113 3.72 -17.42 1.51
N THR A 114 2.51 -17.44 2.07
CA THR A 114 1.49 -16.39 1.86
C THR A 114 1.04 -15.77 3.17
N VAL A 115 0.85 -14.45 3.15
CA VAL A 115 0.08 -13.71 4.15
C VAL A 115 -1.39 -14.12 4.02
N TYR A 116 -2.04 -14.49 5.14
CA TYR A 116 -3.41 -15.00 5.12
C TYR A 116 -4.43 -14.01 5.73
N VAL A 117 -4.38 -13.83 7.05
CA VAL A 117 -5.35 -13.03 7.83
C VAL A 117 -4.68 -11.90 8.63
N SER A 118 -3.44 -12.13 9.05
CA SER A 118 -2.57 -11.14 9.68
C SER A 118 -1.19 -11.21 9.02
N LEU A 119 -0.44 -10.13 9.12
CA LEU A 119 0.86 -9.97 8.48
C LEU A 119 1.95 -10.88 9.04
N ASP A 120 1.81 -11.25 10.30
CA ASP A 120 2.71 -12.11 11.07
C ASP A 120 2.26 -13.58 11.12
N ARG A 121 1.24 -13.97 10.34
CA ARG A 121 0.84 -15.38 10.17
C ARG A 121 0.94 -15.76 8.70
N LEU A 122 2.11 -16.24 8.33
CA LEU A 122 2.37 -16.76 7.00
C LEU A 122 2.11 -18.26 6.93
N ASN A 123 1.40 -18.70 5.89
CA ASN A 123 1.14 -20.10 5.61
C ASN A 123 2.03 -20.60 4.47
N LEU A 124 2.59 -21.79 4.62
CA LEU A 124 3.37 -22.45 3.57
C LEU A 124 2.43 -22.90 2.44
N LEU A 125 2.65 -22.40 1.22
CA LEU A 125 1.96 -22.85 0.01
C LEU A 125 2.73 -23.96 -0.71
N ARG A 126 4.07 -23.88 -0.68
CA ARG A 126 4.95 -24.86 -1.31
C ARG A 126 6.31 -24.86 -0.67
N GLN A 127 6.90 -26.05 -0.59
CA GLN A 127 8.32 -26.23 -0.30
C GLN A 127 8.87 -27.30 -1.25
N SER A 128 10.02 -27.04 -1.88
CA SER A 128 10.76 -28.08 -2.59
C SER A 128 11.17 -29.17 -1.60
N GLN A 129 11.07 -30.44 -2.01
CA GLN A 129 11.62 -31.54 -1.23
C GLN A 129 13.13 -31.37 -1.04
N VAL A 130 13.62 -31.77 0.12
CA VAL A 130 15.05 -31.81 0.41
C VAL A 130 15.68 -32.96 -0.38
N THR A 131 16.25 -32.63 -1.54
CA THR A 131 17.01 -33.56 -2.38
C THR A 131 18.50 -33.47 -2.08
N ALA A 132 19.32 -34.28 -2.76
CA ALA A 132 20.78 -34.16 -2.71
C ALA A 132 21.23 -32.72 -3.03
N ARG A 133 22.33 -32.30 -2.41
CA ARG A 133 22.94 -30.98 -2.63
C ARG A 133 23.40 -30.87 -4.08
N ASP A 134 22.89 -29.87 -4.79
CA ASP A 134 23.20 -29.60 -6.20
C ASP A 134 23.43 -28.10 -6.41
N ASP A 135 24.70 -27.70 -6.44
CA ASP A 135 25.11 -26.30 -6.61
C ASP A 135 24.78 -25.77 -8.02
N LEU A 136 24.64 -26.65 -9.01
CA LEU A 136 24.26 -26.26 -10.36
C LEU A 136 22.80 -25.80 -10.40
N SER A 137 21.97 -26.29 -9.49
CA SER A 137 20.56 -25.92 -9.39
C SER A 137 20.32 -24.55 -8.75
N MET A 138 21.34 -23.94 -8.11
CA MET A 138 21.27 -22.59 -7.54
C MET A 138 20.68 -21.61 -8.56
N LEU A 139 19.82 -20.69 -8.09
CA LEU A 139 19.20 -19.72 -8.98
C LEU A 139 20.16 -18.56 -9.26
N ALA A 140 20.30 -18.20 -10.53
CA ALA A 140 21.02 -17.00 -10.99
C ALA A 140 20.13 -15.75 -11.00
N GLY A 141 18.82 -15.93 -11.00
CA GLY A 141 17.82 -14.87 -10.91
C GLY A 141 16.42 -15.44 -10.70
N LEU A 142 15.54 -14.61 -10.13
CA LEU A 142 14.14 -14.93 -9.86
C LEU A 142 13.28 -13.71 -10.21
N TRP A 143 12.12 -13.94 -10.84
CA TRP A 143 11.21 -12.88 -11.24
C TRP A 143 9.75 -13.30 -11.04
N TRP A 144 8.99 -12.46 -10.32
CA TRP A 144 7.54 -12.61 -10.20
C TRP A 144 6.84 -12.06 -11.44
N LEU A 145 5.95 -12.84 -12.03
CA LEU A 145 5.12 -12.39 -13.16
C LEU A 145 4.25 -11.21 -12.73
N ASN A 146 4.04 -10.29 -13.67
CA ASN A 146 3.10 -9.19 -13.47
C ASN A 146 1.67 -9.73 -13.31
N MET A 147 0.88 -9.00 -12.52
CA MET A 147 -0.54 -9.27 -12.44
C MET A 147 -1.23 -8.90 -13.75
N ASN A 148 -2.26 -9.65 -14.12
CA ASN A 148 -3.16 -9.29 -15.20
C ASN A 148 -4.12 -8.14 -14.79
N LYS A 149 -3.56 -6.99 -14.40
CA LYS A 149 -4.28 -5.78 -14.02
C LYS A 149 -3.53 -4.55 -14.54
N PRO A 150 -4.25 -3.53 -15.04
CA PRO A 150 -3.63 -2.25 -15.34
C PRO A 150 -2.96 -1.65 -14.11
N TYR A 151 -1.89 -0.89 -14.34
CA TYR A 151 -1.19 -0.14 -13.30
C TYR A 151 -1.16 1.34 -13.65
N ALA A 152 -1.08 2.19 -12.63
CA ALA A 152 -1.07 3.63 -12.79
C ALA A 152 0.34 4.18 -12.76
N LEU A 153 0.65 5.09 -13.68
CA LEU A 153 1.88 5.86 -13.69
C LEU A 153 1.56 7.34 -13.52
N SER A 154 2.02 7.92 -12.41
CA SER A 154 1.93 9.35 -12.17
C SER A 154 2.86 10.11 -13.12
N LYS A 155 2.34 11.14 -13.78
CA LYS A 155 3.14 12.16 -14.47
C LYS A 155 3.49 13.28 -13.49
N ALA A 156 4.33 14.22 -13.93
CA ALA A 156 4.66 15.40 -13.15
C ALA A 156 3.41 16.12 -12.63
N ALA A 157 3.43 16.55 -11.36
CA ALA A 157 2.47 17.47 -10.81
C ALA A 157 2.72 18.86 -11.43
N ILE A 158 1.67 19.49 -11.94
CA ILE A 158 1.77 20.76 -12.67
C ILE A 158 0.95 21.82 -11.93
N LYS A 159 1.60 22.90 -11.51
CA LYS A 159 0.93 24.05 -10.90
C LYS A 159 0.34 24.94 -11.99
N THR A 160 -0.94 25.27 -11.87
CA THR A 160 -1.64 26.22 -12.75
C THR A 160 -2.57 27.05 -11.88
N ASP A 161 -2.48 28.38 -11.98
CA ASP A 161 -3.27 29.31 -11.18
C ASP A 161 -3.18 29.05 -9.66
N GLY A 162 -1.97 28.73 -9.18
CA GLY A 162 -1.74 28.46 -7.75
C GLY A 162 -2.07 27.03 -7.30
N VAL A 163 -2.69 26.19 -8.14
CA VAL A 163 -3.18 24.86 -7.78
C VAL A 163 -2.45 23.76 -8.56
N PHE A 164 -2.04 22.69 -7.86
CA PHE A 164 -1.43 21.53 -8.52
C PHE A 164 -2.47 20.62 -9.16
N LYS A 165 -2.17 20.16 -10.37
CA LYS A 165 -2.87 19.12 -11.11
C LYS A 165 -1.99 17.87 -11.21
N TYR A 166 -2.62 16.70 -11.10
CA TYR A 166 -1.93 15.40 -11.00
C TYR A 166 -2.30 14.46 -12.15
N PRO A 167 -1.77 14.68 -13.36
CA PRO A 167 -2.03 13.81 -14.48
C PRO A 167 -1.51 12.38 -14.21
N THR A 168 -2.32 11.37 -14.54
CA THR A 168 -2.00 9.95 -14.36
C THR A 168 -2.32 9.18 -15.64
N ASN A 169 -1.44 8.26 -16.03
CA ASN A 169 -1.68 7.33 -17.13
C ASN A 169 -2.01 5.94 -16.57
N SER A 170 -3.04 5.29 -17.11
CA SER A 170 -3.29 3.86 -16.90
C SER A 170 -2.58 3.08 -18.00
N LEU A 171 -1.69 2.17 -17.62
CA LEU A 171 -0.91 1.34 -18.53
C LEU A 171 -1.40 -0.12 -18.47
N PRO A 172 -1.50 -0.82 -19.61
CA PRO A 172 -1.87 -2.24 -19.61
C PRO A 172 -0.77 -3.10 -18.96
N PRO A 173 -1.13 -4.25 -18.37
CA PRO A 173 -0.13 -5.18 -17.88
C PRO A 173 0.71 -5.72 -19.04
N MET A 174 2.02 -5.84 -18.80
CA MET A 174 2.99 -6.42 -19.74
C MET A 174 3.54 -7.73 -19.20
N GLY A 175 4.12 -8.56 -20.07
CA GLY A 175 4.75 -9.82 -19.70
C GLY A 175 3.83 -11.02 -19.95
N PRO A 176 4.32 -12.25 -19.81
CA PRO A 176 3.43 -13.37 -19.60
C PRO A 176 2.64 -13.13 -18.31
N LEU A 177 1.34 -13.38 -18.37
CA LEU A 177 0.42 -13.15 -17.27
C LEU A 177 -0.26 -14.47 -16.94
N ASN A 178 -0.41 -14.78 -15.65
CA ASN A 178 -1.25 -15.90 -15.23
C ASN A 178 -2.71 -15.63 -15.68
N PRO A 179 -3.33 -16.52 -16.46
CA PRO A 179 -4.72 -16.38 -16.90
C PRO A 179 -5.71 -16.37 -15.73
N ILE A 180 -5.38 -17.04 -14.62
CA ILE A 180 -6.19 -17.01 -13.41
C ILE A 180 -5.95 -15.66 -12.71
N GLN A 181 -6.97 -14.81 -12.72
CA GLN A 181 -6.89 -13.48 -12.11
C GLN A 181 -6.51 -13.56 -10.62
N GLY A 182 -5.55 -12.73 -10.22
CA GLY A 182 -5.13 -12.62 -8.83
C GLY A 182 -4.20 -13.72 -8.33
N ARG A 183 -3.88 -14.73 -9.16
CA ARG A 183 -2.91 -15.77 -8.80
C ARG A 183 -1.51 -15.40 -9.26
N ALA A 184 -0.54 -15.64 -8.38
CA ALA A 184 0.85 -15.39 -8.70
C ALA A 184 1.48 -16.56 -9.46
N ALA A 185 2.58 -16.22 -10.12
CA ALA A 185 3.54 -17.15 -10.68
C ALA A 185 4.91 -16.47 -10.69
N CYS A 186 5.98 -17.25 -10.59
CA CYS A 186 7.34 -16.76 -10.73
C CYS A 186 8.18 -17.66 -11.62
N LEU A 187 9.18 -17.06 -12.25
CA LEU A 187 10.21 -17.71 -13.05
C LEU A 187 11.56 -17.58 -12.33
N GLY A 188 12.40 -18.59 -12.46
CA GLY A 188 13.80 -18.53 -12.05
C GLY A 188 14.69 -19.31 -13.00
N VAL A 189 15.96 -18.94 -13.09
CA VAL A 189 16.95 -19.62 -13.94
C VAL A 189 18.02 -20.24 -13.06
N THR A 190 18.35 -21.51 -13.28
CA THR A 190 19.48 -22.16 -12.59
C THR A 190 20.83 -21.78 -13.19
N ARG A 191 21.93 -22.02 -12.46
CA ARG A 191 23.29 -21.82 -12.99
C ARG A 191 23.58 -22.65 -14.24
N HIS A 192 23.01 -23.85 -14.36
CA HIS A 192 23.19 -24.71 -15.54
C HIS A 192 22.18 -24.45 -16.67
N GLY A 193 21.39 -23.36 -16.61
CA GLY A 193 20.55 -22.96 -17.75
C GLY A 193 19.17 -23.61 -17.82
N VAL A 194 18.59 -24.05 -16.70
CA VAL A 194 17.19 -24.49 -16.65
C VAL A 194 16.30 -23.35 -16.14
N VAL A 195 15.32 -22.95 -16.94
CA VAL A 195 14.23 -22.07 -16.52
C VAL A 195 13.20 -22.91 -15.77
N LYS A 196 12.90 -22.52 -14.53
CA LYS A 196 11.87 -23.11 -13.67
C LYS A 196 10.74 -22.09 -13.51
N MET A 197 9.51 -22.54 -13.70
CA MET A 197 8.32 -21.76 -13.37
C MET A 197 7.58 -22.40 -12.21
N TRP A 198 7.16 -21.58 -11.26
CA TRP A 198 6.24 -21.97 -10.19
C TRP A 198 4.96 -21.16 -10.33
N TYR A 199 3.81 -21.83 -10.40
CA TYR A 199 2.54 -21.17 -10.68
C TYR A 199 1.39 -21.82 -9.92
N SER A 200 0.43 -21.02 -9.47
CA SER A 200 -0.82 -21.53 -8.89
C SER A 200 -1.75 -21.97 -10.03
N SER A 201 -2.09 -23.27 -10.06
CA SER A 201 -3.08 -23.84 -10.97
C SER A 201 -4.49 -23.88 -10.37
N ASP A 202 -4.57 -23.84 -9.04
CA ASP A 202 -5.78 -23.77 -8.23
C ASP A 202 -5.53 -22.96 -6.94
N ALA A 203 -6.48 -22.97 -6.01
CA ALA A 203 -6.40 -22.18 -4.78
C ALA A 203 -5.36 -22.65 -3.75
N GLN A 204 -4.87 -23.89 -3.80
CA GLN A 204 -4.07 -24.50 -2.73
C GLN A 204 -2.72 -25.06 -3.21
N HIS A 205 -2.55 -25.32 -4.51
CA HIS A 205 -1.36 -25.98 -5.04
C HIS A 205 -0.57 -25.07 -5.99
N ILE A 206 0.73 -24.97 -5.72
CA ILE A 206 1.71 -24.41 -6.65
C ILE A 206 2.30 -25.56 -7.47
N GLN A 207 2.14 -25.52 -8.79
CA GLN A 207 2.71 -26.45 -9.76
C GLN A 207 4.08 -25.97 -10.24
N LYS A 208 4.82 -26.86 -10.93
CA LYS A 208 6.15 -26.57 -11.49
C LYS A 208 6.21 -26.94 -12.98
N ALA A 209 6.75 -26.06 -13.80
CA ALA A 209 7.14 -26.35 -15.18
C ALA A 209 8.63 -26.00 -15.40
N THR A 210 9.27 -26.64 -16.37
CA THR A 210 10.69 -26.41 -16.68
C THR A 210 10.96 -26.39 -18.17
N ALA A 211 11.96 -25.61 -18.59
CA ALA A 211 12.54 -25.65 -19.93
C ALA A 211 14.05 -25.40 -19.86
N GLU A 212 14.80 -26.00 -20.76
CA GLU A 212 16.23 -25.73 -20.93
C GLU A 212 16.42 -24.50 -21.82
N LEU A 213 17.39 -23.64 -21.46
CA LEU A 213 17.81 -22.55 -22.32
C LEU A 213 18.62 -23.09 -23.50
N GLU A 214 19.70 -23.79 -23.18
CA GLU A 214 20.62 -24.45 -24.09
C GLU A 214 21.29 -25.61 -23.33
N SER A 215 21.77 -26.63 -24.04
CA SER A 215 22.49 -27.74 -23.41
C SER A 215 23.81 -27.24 -22.82
N TYR A 216 24.03 -27.54 -21.55
CA TYR A 216 25.27 -27.26 -20.83
C TYR A 216 26.42 -28.11 -21.40
N THR A 217 27.47 -27.47 -21.92
CA THR A 217 28.63 -28.17 -22.52
C THR A 217 29.94 -27.95 -21.77
N SER A 218 30.10 -26.86 -21.01
CA SER A 218 31.30 -26.53 -20.22
C SER A 218 30.99 -25.78 -18.91
N MET A 219 31.88 -25.87 -17.92
CA MET A 219 31.83 -25.06 -16.69
C MET A 219 31.90 -23.55 -16.97
N ASP A 220 32.50 -23.17 -18.09
CA ASP A 220 32.57 -21.77 -18.53
C ASP A 220 31.19 -21.21 -18.96
N ASP A 221 30.21 -22.07 -19.21
CA ASP A 221 28.84 -21.69 -19.56
C ASP A 221 27.93 -21.47 -18.35
N LEU A 222 28.44 -21.64 -17.13
CA LEU A 222 27.65 -21.44 -15.92
C LEU A 222 27.11 -20.01 -15.85
N ILE A 223 25.80 -19.89 -15.68
CA ILE A 223 25.11 -18.64 -15.49
C ILE A 223 25.36 -18.14 -14.08
N THR A 224 25.78 -16.88 -13.97
CA THR A 224 26.00 -16.18 -12.70
C THR A 224 24.81 -15.27 -12.38
N HIS A 225 24.36 -14.48 -13.35
CA HIS A 225 23.30 -13.49 -13.18
C HIS A 225 22.19 -13.71 -14.21
N ALA A 226 20.94 -13.50 -13.81
CA ALA A 226 19.79 -13.53 -14.68
C ALA A 226 18.79 -12.44 -14.30
N ALA A 227 18.24 -11.75 -15.30
CA ALA A 227 17.26 -10.69 -15.12
C ALA A 227 16.18 -10.76 -16.20
N TYR A 228 14.96 -10.41 -15.81
CA TYR A 228 13.79 -10.49 -16.67
C TYR A 228 13.18 -9.11 -16.88
N ALA A 229 12.60 -8.88 -18.06
CA ALA A 229 11.71 -7.77 -18.33
C ALA A 229 10.44 -8.26 -19.05
N PRO A 230 9.25 -7.81 -18.62
CA PRO A 230 8.02 -8.07 -19.35
C PRO A 230 7.99 -7.34 -20.71
N ASP A 231 7.33 -7.94 -21.71
CA ASP A 231 7.13 -7.37 -23.05
C ASP A 231 5.62 -7.19 -23.38
N ARG A 232 5.30 -6.41 -24.41
CA ARG A 232 3.93 -6.04 -24.79
C ARG A 232 3.14 -7.19 -25.42
N ASP A 233 3.82 -8.14 -26.02
CA ASP A 233 3.27 -9.31 -26.73
C ASP A 233 2.96 -10.51 -25.81
N ARG A 234 2.84 -10.26 -24.50
CA ARG A 234 2.68 -11.27 -23.45
C ARG A 234 3.87 -12.24 -23.32
N THR A 235 5.05 -11.83 -23.76
CA THR A 235 6.31 -12.54 -23.53
C THR A 235 7.20 -11.78 -22.55
N ALA A 236 8.33 -12.36 -22.19
CA ALA A 236 9.38 -11.70 -21.41
C ALA A 236 10.72 -11.84 -22.10
N VAL A 237 11.57 -10.82 -21.96
CA VAL A 237 12.99 -10.91 -22.30
C VAL A 237 13.75 -11.35 -21.05
N LEU A 238 14.53 -12.41 -21.19
CA LEU A 238 15.47 -12.91 -20.20
C LEU A 238 16.89 -12.59 -20.67
N ALA A 239 17.65 -11.84 -19.88
CA ALA A 239 19.08 -11.68 -20.04
C ALA A 239 19.82 -12.53 -19.01
N VAL A 240 20.85 -13.25 -19.44
CA VAL A 240 21.73 -14.02 -18.55
C VAL A 240 23.20 -13.69 -18.83
N TYR A 241 24.02 -13.70 -17.78
CA TYR A 241 25.45 -13.48 -17.86
C TYR A 241 26.21 -14.72 -17.37
N THR A 242 27.14 -15.21 -18.16
CA THR A 242 27.91 -16.43 -17.86
C THR A 242 29.27 -16.14 -17.22
N GLN A 243 29.88 -17.16 -16.63
CA GLN A 243 31.24 -17.11 -16.11
C GLN A 243 32.28 -16.79 -17.20
N SER A 244 32.04 -17.24 -18.44
CA SER A 244 32.78 -16.86 -19.66
C SER A 244 32.51 -15.46 -20.20
N LYS A 245 31.84 -14.59 -19.42
CA LYS A 245 31.56 -13.19 -19.79
C LYS A 245 30.69 -13.05 -21.03
N GLN A 246 29.77 -13.98 -21.25
CA GLN A 246 28.79 -13.89 -22.34
C GLN A 246 27.47 -13.34 -21.82
N LEU A 247 26.94 -12.34 -22.52
CA LEU A 247 25.57 -11.89 -22.36
C LEU A 247 24.69 -12.64 -23.36
N ARG A 248 23.75 -13.43 -22.85
CA ARG A 248 22.80 -14.18 -23.68
C ARG A 248 21.38 -13.69 -23.42
N LEU A 249 20.62 -13.45 -24.48
CA LEU A 249 19.24 -13.00 -24.43
C LEU A 249 18.30 -14.03 -25.02
N TYR A 250 17.20 -14.26 -24.33
CA TYR A 250 16.14 -15.18 -24.71
C TYR A 250 14.78 -14.47 -24.60
N ARG A 251 13.85 -14.83 -25.49
CA ARG A 251 12.43 -14.55 -25.34
C ARG A 251 11.77 -15.76 -24.68
N ILE A 252 11.03 -15.50 -23.62
CA ILE A 252 10.29 -16.50 -22.84
C ILE A 252 8.81 -16.25 -23.06
N SER A 253 8.10 -17.26 -23.56
CA SER A 253 6.63 -17.27 -23.61
C SER A 253 6.08 -18.48 -22.85
N ILE A 254 4.86 -18.33 -22.35
CA ILE A 254 4.20 -19.38 -21.57
C ILE A 254 2.95 -19.83 -22.32
N ASP A 255 2.95 -21.10 -22.72
CA ASP A 255 1.76 -21.75 -23.25
C ASP A 255 0.98 -22.36 -22.08
N TRP A 256 -0.03 -21.60 -21.64
CA TRP A 256 -0.95 -21.98 -20.57
C TRP A 256 -1.92 -23.11 -20.96
N LYS A 257 -1.85 -23.61 -22.21
CA LYS A 257 -2.69 -24.70 -22.76
C LYS A 257 -4.19 -24.44 -22.64
N HIS A 258 -4.59 -23.19 -22.43
CA HIS A 258 -5.96 -22.81 -22.15
C HIS A 258 -6.67 -22.34 -23.44
N PRO A 259 -7.87 -22.86 -23.77
CA PRO A 259 -8.59 -22.51 -25.00
C PRO A 259 -9.01 -21.03 -25.03
N ALA A 260 -9.26 -20.50 -26.23
CA ALA A 260 -9.81 -19.14 -26.37
C ALA A 260 -11.21 -19.10 -25.74
N LEU A 261 -11.37 -18.35 -24.65
CA LEU A 261 -12.67 -18.13 -24.00
C LEU A 261 -13.36 -16.88 -24.56
N PRO A 262 -14.70 -16.82 -24.49
CA PRO A 262 -15.44 -15.59 -24.72
C PRO A 262 -14.95 -14.46 -23.81
N PRO A 263 -14.99 -13.19 -24.27
CA PRO A 263 -14.64 -12.04 -23.45
C PRO A 263 -15.43 -12.03 -22.13
N ASN A 264 -14.76 -11.68 -21.03
CA ASN A 264 -15.27 -11.63 -19.64
C ASN A 264 -15.46 -12.97 -18.91
N THR A 265 -15.06 -14.10 -19.49
CA THR A 265 -15.07 -15.37 -18.76
C THR A 265 -13.81 -15.50 -17.89
N ASN A 266 -13.98 -15.71 -16.59
CA ASN A 266 -12.86 -15.90 -15.66
C ASN A 266 -12.34 -17.34 -15.72
N VAL A 267 -11.03 -17.50 -15.87
CA VAL A 267 -10.35 -18.79 -15.76
C VAL A 267 -10.19 -19.12 -14.28
N SER A 268 -10.74 -20.26 -13.84
CA SER A 268 -10.63 -20.73 -12.44
C SER A 268 -9.59 -21.83 -12.26
N GLN A 269 -9.31 -22.59 -13.31
CA GLN A 269 -8.37 -23.70 -13.32
C GLN A 269 -7.59 -23.73 -14.64
N LEU A 270 -6.34 -24.18 -14.56
CA LEU A 270 -5.47 -24.33 -15.73
C LEU A 270 -5.32 -25.82 -16.11
N PRO A 271 -5.36 -26.15 -17.41
CA PRO A 271 -5.00 -27.48 -17.88
C PRO A 271 -3.50 -27.74 -17.65
N LEU A 272 -3.15 -28.97 -17.31
CA LEU A 272 -1.77 -29.39 -17.01
C LEU A 272 -1.25 -30.36 -18.09
N PRO A 273 0.05 -30.32 -18.45
CA PRO A 273 1.08 -29.40 -17.94
C PRO A 273 1.17 -28.09 -18.75
N VAL A 274 1.43 -26.98 -18.06
CA VAL A 274 1.81 -25.70 -18.69
C VAL A 274 3.23 -25.81 -19.26
N THR A 275 3.48 -25.22 -20.43
CA THR A 275 4.78 -25.31 -21.13
C THR A 275 5.48 -23.96 -21.21
N ILE A 276 6.79 -23.94 -20.97
CA ILE A 276 7.64 -22.77 -21.18
C ILE A 276 8.29 -22.90 -22.57
N ILE A 277 8.17 -21.85 -23.38
CA ILE A 277 8.78 -21.79 -24.71
C ILE A 277 9.94 -20.80 -24.64
N VAL A 278 11.13 -21.27 -25.03
CA VAL A 278 12.36 -20.48 -25.03
C VAL A 278 12.78 -20.24 -26.47
N LYS A 279 13.01 -18.98 -26.84
CA LYS A 279 13.59 -18.58 -28.12
C LYS A 279 14.84 -17.76 -27.88
N ARG A 280 16.01 -18.23 -28.31
CA ARG A 280 17.25 -17.45 -28.28
C ARG A 280 17.14 -16.24 -29.20
N LEU A 281 17.51 -15.07 -28.68
CA LEU A 281 17.54 -13.81 -29.41
C LEU A 281 18.96 -13.45 -29.84
N LYS A 282 19.91 -13.47 -28.90
CA LYS A 282 21.28 -13.02 -29.14
C LYS A 282 22.25 -13.61 -28.12
N ILE A 283 23.48 -13.86 -28.54
CA ILE A 283 24.64 -14.13 -27.69
C ILE A 283 25.73 -13.16 -28.12
N GLU A 284 26.37 -12.52 -27.17
CA GLU A 284 27.49 -11.61 -27.40
C GLU A 284 28.49 -11.72 -26.25
N HIS A 285 29.78 -11.60 -26.54
CA HIS A 285 30.82 -11.61 -25.52
C HIS A 285 31.07 -10.18 -25.05
N TYR A 286 30.93 -9.94 -23.74
CA TYR A 286 31.17 -8.63 -23.13
C TYR A 286 32.11 -8.77 -21.93
N PRO A 287 33.41 -8.47 -22.13
CA PRO A 287 34.35 -8.45 -21.02
C PRO A 287 34.03 -7.27 -20.07
N GLY A 288 34.26 -7.48 -18.76
CA GLY A 288 34.26 -6.42 -17.76
C GLY A 288 35.30 -5.32 -18.08
N ASP A 289 35.24 -4.20 -17.35
CA ASP A 289 36.07 -3.01 -17.57
C ASP A 289 37.59 -3.20 -17.29
N GLY A 290 37.97 -4.31 -16.68
CA GLY A 290 39.36 -4.62 -16.34
C GLY A 290 40.01 -5.63 -17.28
N GLN A 291 41.32 -5.46 -17.53
CA GLN A 291 42.17 -6.52 -18.10
C GLN A 291 42.19 -7.76 -17.21
N ASP A 292 41.95 -7.60 -15.90
CA ASP A 292 41.88 -8.69 -14.92
C ASP A 292 40.43 -9.00 -14.47
N SER A 293 40.04 -10.26 -14.61
CA SER A 293 38.73 -10.79 -14.18
C SER A 293 38.64 -10.95 -12.66
N ALA A 294 39.76 -10.90 -11.95
CA ALA A 294 39.78 -10.97 -10.49
C ALA A 294 39.27 -9.68 -9.86
N THR A 295 39.53 -8.53 -10.50
CA THR A 295 39.27 -7.20 -9.96
C THR A 295 38.04 -6.52 -10.56
N SER A 296 37.63 -6.86 -11.78
CA SER A 296 36.41 -6.35 -12.42
C SER A 296 35.37 -7.44 -12.70
N PHE A 297 34.19 -7.32 -12.12
CA PHE A 297 33.12 -8.34 -12.21
C PHE A 297 31.72 -7.74 -12.12
N LEU A 298 30.74 -8.48 -12.67
CA LEU A 298 29.33 -8.12 -12.60
C LEU A 298 28.79 -8.34 -11.18
N THR A 299 28.07 -7.36 -10.64
CA THR A 299 27.35 -7.47 -9.36
C THR A 299 25.83 -7.44 -9.53
N HIS A 300 25.34 -6.70 -10.53
CA HIS A 300 23.90 -6.60 -10.81
C HIS A 300 23.64 -6.64 -12.31
N LEU A 301 22.56 -7.31 -12.69
CA LEU A 301 22.03 -7.35 -14.05
C LEU A 301 20.57 -6.93 -13.98
N GLU A 302 20.17 -5.97 -14.81
CA GLU A 302 18.80 -5.49 -14.89
C GLU A 302 18.34 -5.45 -16.35
N VAL A 303 17.04 -5.66 -16.59
CA VAL A 303 16.44 -5.45 -17.91
C VAL A 303 15.26 -4.50 -17.75
N LEU A 304 15.27 -3.42 -18.55
CA LEU A 304 14.20 -2.44 -18.59
C LEU A 304 13.26 -2.75 -19.75
N SER A 305 11.96 -2.79 -19.46
CA SER A 305 10.93 -2.95 -20.49
C SER A 305 10.79 -1.71 -21.40
N PRO A 306 10.32 -1.90 -22.65
CA PRO A 306 9.93 -0.82 -23.53
C PRO A 306 8.89 0.09 -22.87
N PHE A 307 9.08 1.40 -22.94
CA PHE A 307 8.17 2.32 -22.26
C PHE A 307 6.88 2.50 -23.07
N PRO A 308 5.67 2.29 -22.52
CA PRO A 308 4.42 2.34 -23.29
C PRO A 308 4.06 3.71 -23.89
N GLY A 309 4.68 4.81 -23.42
CA GLY A 309 4.24 6.19 -23.72
C GLY A 309 5.31 7.13 -24.26
N ASN A 310 6.44 6.64 -24.78
CA ASN A 310 7.52 7.45 -25.33
C ASN A 310 8.15 6.72 -26.54
N ASN A 311 9.02 7.39 -27.30
CA ASN A 311 9.71 6.84 -28.47
C ASN A 311 10.65 5.66 -28.17
N MET A 312 10.83 5.30 -26.88
CA MET A 312 11.67 4.17 -26.47
C MET A 312 10.92 2.84 -26.68
N GLN A 313 11.16 2.23 -27.83
CA GLN A 313 10.49 1.01 -28.29
C GLN A 313 11.20 -0.28 -27.88
N TYR A 314 12.39 -0.19 -27.27
CA TYR A 314 13.28 -1.33 -27.09
C TYR A 314 13.54 -1.66 -25.61
N HIS A 315 13.99 -2.90 -25.38
CA HIS A 315 14.50 -3.32 -24.08
C HIS A 315 15.91 -2.79 -23.88
N VAL A 316 16.23 -2.38 -22.66
CA VAL A 316 17.59 -1.96 -22.29
C VAL A 316 18.12 -2.90 -21.22
N VAL A 317 19.23 -3.57 -21.51
CA VAL A 317 19.97 -4.38 -20.54
C VAL A 317 21.00 -3.50 -19.85
N LEU A 318 21.07 -3.58 -18.52
CA LEU A 318 22.02 -2.85 -17.69
C LEU A 318 22.91 -3.86 -16.95
N GLY A 319 24.23 -3.73 -17.11
CA GLY A 319 25.20 -4.45 -16.30
C GLY A 319 25.95 -3.49 -15.38
N PHE A 320 25.97 -3.78 -14.08
CA PHE A 320 26.73 -3.02 -13.08
C PHE A 320 28.00 -3.79 -12.75
N PHE A 321 29.14 -3.28 -13.22
CA PHE A 321 30.44 -3.91 -13.03
C PHE A 321 31.19 -3.20 -11.90
N ALA A 322 31.43 -3.91 -10.81
CA ALA A 322 32.30 -3.43 -9.75
C ALA A 322 33.76 -3.62 -10.16
N ASN A 323 34.59 -2.63 -9.84
CA ASN A 323 36.04 -2.70 -9.95
C ASN A 323 36.66 -2.47 -8.57
N THR A 324 37.40 -3.47 -8.10
CA THR A 324 38.05 -3.53 -6.79
C THR A 324 39.57 -3.31 -6.89
N SER A 325 40.10 -2.94 -8.06
CA SER A 325 41.54 -2.70 -8.25
C SER A 325 42.04 -1.44 -7.54
N GLN A 326 41.14 -0.51 -7.22
CA GLN A 326 41.44 0.73 -6.51
C GLN A 326 41.21 0.56 -5.00
N GLN A 327 41.79 1.46 -4.19
CA GLN A 327 41.60 1.46 -2.74
C GLN A 327 40.12 1.51 -2.33
N GLN A 328 39.30 2.23 -3.11
CA GLN A 328 37.84 2.20 -2.97
C GLN A 328 37.23 1.55 -4.21
N PRO A 329 36.32 0.58 -4.03
CA PRO A 329 35.66 -0.04 -5.16
C PRO A 329 34.74 0.97 -5.86
N VAL A 330 34.66 0.88 -7.18
CA VAL A 330 33.82 1.74 -8.02
C VAL A 330 32.98 0.90 -8.96
N THR A 331 31.84 1.43 -9.42
CA THR A 331 30.96 0.75 -10.37
C THR A 331 30.89 1.49 -11.71
N THR A 332 30.97 0.74 -12.80
CA THR A 332 30.64 1.20 -14.16
C THR A 332 29.33 0.56 -14.61
N ILE A 333 28.39 1.36 -15.11
CA ILE A 333 27.17 0.87 -15.75
C ILE A 333 27.42 0.72 -17.26
N LYS A 334 27.23 -0.51 -17.77
CA LYS A 334 27.18 -0.79 -19.21
C LYS A 334 25.73 -0.97 -19.65
N ARG A 335 25.37 -0.42 -20.81
CA ARG A 335 23.98 -0.34 -21.28
C ARG A 335 23.88 -0.83 -22.72
N TRP A 336 22.96 -1.76 -22.97
CA TRP A 336 22.73 -2.33 -24.29
C TRP A 336 21.26 -2.28 -24.66
N GLU A 337 20.94 -1.71 -25.81
CA GLU A 337 19.60 -1.71 -26.37
C GLU A 337 19.40 -2.92 -27.30
N LEU A 338 18.34 -3.68 -27.07
CA LEU A 338 17.97 -4.81 -27.91
C LEU A 338 17.07 -4.36 -29.06
N ARG A 339 17.59 -4.32 -30.29
CA ARG A 339 16.82 -4.01 -31.50
C ARG A 339 16.57 -5.25 -32.35
N ASN A 340 15.38 -5.37 -32.90
CA ASN A 340 15.12 -6.28 -34.03
C ASN A 340 15.29 -5.46 -35.32
N ILE A 341 16.36 -5.73 -36.05
CA ILE A 341 16.72 -4.95 -37.24
C ILE A 341 16.03 -5.52 -38.49
N GLY A 342 15.49 -6.74 -38.41
CA GLY A 342 14.98 -7.46 -39.56
C GLY A 342 16.07 -7.69 -40.62
N THR A 343 15.83 -8.62 -41.52
CA THR A 343 16.59 -8.67 -42.77
C THR A 343 15.57 -8.97 -43.86
N SER A 344 15.24 -7.95 -44.67
CA SER A 344 14.67 -8.23 -45.98
C SER A 344 15.82 -8.68 -46.88
N LEU A 345 15.61 -9.76 -47.63
CA LEU A 345 16.53 -10.11 -48.71
C LEU A 345 16.52 -8.97 -49.73
N HIS A 346 17.62 -8.79 -50.45
CA HIS A 346 17.68 -7.81 -51.54
C HIS A 346 16.50 -8.06 -52.52
N PRO A 347 15.76 -7.04 -53.00
CA PRO A 347 14.54 -7.21 -53.81
C PRO A 347 14.71 -8.13 -55.04
N GLY A 348 15.94 -8.28 -55.55
CA GLY A 348 16.27 -9.23 -56.61
C GLY A 348 16.00 -10.70 -56.27
N PHE A 349 15.94 -11.08 -54.99
CA PHE A 349 15.59 -12.43 -54.55
C PHE A 349 14.08 -12.71 -54.56
N ASP A 350 13.24 -11.67 -54.62
CA ASP A 350 11.78 -11.84 -54.76
C ASP A 350 11.43 -12.51 -56.10
N GLN A 351 12.24 -12.25 -57.13
CA GLN A 351 12.10 -12.87 -58.46
C GLN A 351 12.39 -14.39 -58.45
N LEU A 352 13.22 -14.88 -57.50
CA LEU A 352 13.51 -16.31 -57.34
C LEU A 352 12.42 -17.02 -56.52
N ALA A 353 11.79 -16.33 -55.57
CA ALA A 353 10.72 -16.88 -54.73
C ALA A 353 9.40 -17.08 -55.50
N GLN A 354 9.13 -16.24 -56.51
CA GLN A 354 7.95 -16.36 -57.39
C GLN A 354 7.89 -17.69 -58.18
N ARG A 355 9.03 -18.36 -58.40
CA ARG A 355 9.08 -19.64 -59.13
C ARG A 355 8.72 -20.86 -58.28
N ARG A 356 8.58 -20.73 -56.96
CA ARG A 356 8.41 -21.88 -56.03
C ARG A 356 7.20 -21.82 -55.10
N ASN A 357 6.27 -20.86 -55.25
CA ASN A 357 5.15 -20.66 -54.31
C ASN A 357 5.61 -20.61 -52.83
N SER A 358 6.82 -20.13 -52.57
CA SER A 358 7.40 -20.04 -51.25
C SER A 358 7.40 -18.59 -50.79
N THR A 359 6.64 -18.28 -49.75
CA THR A 359 6.66 -16.98 -49.07
C THR A 359 8.01 -16.79 -48.38
N VAL A 360 8.77 -15.76 -48.77
CA VAL A 360 9.99 -15.36 -48.06
C VAL A 360 9.57 -14.86 -46.68
N THR A 361 9.85 -15.64 -45.65
CA THR A 361 9.62 -15.21 -44.27
C THR A 361 10.81 -14.35 -43.84
N GLU A 362 10.57 -13.08 -43.49
CA GLU A 362 11.62 -12.24 -42.91
C GLU A 362 12.20 -12.92 -41.67
N LYS A 363 13.51 -13.15 -41.68
CA LYS A 363 14.19 -13.74 -40.52
C LYS A 363 14.46 -12.63 -39.52
N GLU A 364 13.86 -12.71 -38.33
CA GLU A 364 14.16 -11.79 -37.23
C GLU A 364 15.65 -11.86 -36.89
N ARG A 365 16.33 -10.72 -36.90
CA ARG A 365 17.73 -10.57 -36.48
C ARG A 365 17.80 -9.54 -35.37
N HIS A 366 18.27 -9.97 -34.21
CA HIS A 366 18.42 -9.12 -33.05
C HIS A 366 19.87 -8.64 -32.91
N GLU A 367 20.05 -7.36 -32.60
CA GLU A 367 21.35 -6.77 -32.29
C GLU A 367 21.32 -6.02 -30.96
N LEU A 368 22.46 -6.00 -30.29
CA LEU A 368 22.69 -5.24 -29.07
C LEU A 368 23.47 -3.99 -29.42
N ILE A 369 22.83 -2.84 -29.28
CA ILE A 369 23.46 -1.55 -29.52
C ILE A 369 23.96 -1.03 -28.18
N SER A 370 25.29 -0.93 -28.07
CA SER A 370 25.94 -0.44 -26.85
C SER A 370 25.84 1.08 -26.77
N TYR A 371 25.55 1.60 -25.58
CA TYR A 371 25.72 3.01 -25.25
C TYR A 371 27.06 3.26 -24.57
N PRO A 372 27.50 4.54 -24.45
CA PRO A 372 28.65 4.89 -23.63
C PRO A 372 28.49 4.43 -22.18
N ASP A 373 29.60 3.93 -21.63
CA ASP A 373 29.71 3.49 -20.25
C ASP A 373 29.52 4.68 -19.29
N VAL A 374 28.89 4.42 -18.14
CA VAL A 374 28.59 5.45 -17.12
C VAL A 374 29.34 5.11 -15.83
N PRO A 375 30.43 5.82 -15.49
CA PRO A 375 31.13 5.63 -14.23
C PRO A 375 30.33 6.26 -13.07
N LEU A 376 30.21 5.55 -11.95
CA LEU A 376 29.51 6.04 -10.75
C LEU A 376 30.44 6.61 -9.67
N HIS A 377 31.76 6.50 -9.84
CA HIS A 377 32.79 6.92 -8.86
C HIS A 377 32.68 6.33 -7.44
N LYS A 378 31.69 5.46 -7.20
CA LYS A 378 31.38 4.74 -5.96
C LYS A 378 30.93 3.32 -6.31
N CYS A 379 31.02 2.40 -5.37
CA CYS A 379 30.54 1.03 -5.57
C CYS A 379 29.03 0.93 -5.29
N ALA A 380 28.27 0.49 -6.28
CA ALA A 380 26.86 0.19 -6.13
C ALA A 380 26.67 -1.06 -5.27
N LEU A 381 25.89 -0.92 -4.20
CA LEU A 381 25.53 -1.98 -3.25
C LEU A 381 24.18 -2.60 -3.60
N SER A 382 23.22 -1.79 -4.04
CA SER A 382 21.86 -2.22 -4.39
C SER A 382 21.32 -1.38 -5.54
N VAL A 383 20.57 -2.02 -6.44
CA VAL A 383 19.94 -1.41 -7.61
C VAL A 383 18.43 -1.69 -7.56
N THR A 384 17.61 -0.67 -7.79
CA THR A 384 16.15 -0.80 -7.76
C THR A 384 15.51 -0.05 -8.91
N GLN A 385 14.61 -0.70 -9.65
CA GLN A 385 13.80 -0.03 -10.67
C GLN A 385 12.65 0.77 -10.01
N ILE A 386 12.60 2.08 -10.24
CA ILE A 386 11.65 3.01 -9.62
C ILE A 386 10.54 3.39 -10.61
N ASN A 387 9.30 3.46 -10.11
CA ASN A 387 8.12 3.94 -10.83
C ASN A 387 7.94 3.30 -12.21
N ALA A 388 7.70 1.98 -12.25
CA ALA A 388 7.58 1.20 -13.48
C ALA A 388 8.77 1.39 -14.44
N SER A 389 9.98 1.34 -13.89
CA SER A 389 11.25 1.41 -14.63
C SER A 389 11.43 2.74 -15.38
N THR A 390 10.86 3.83 -14.86
CA THR A 390 11.08 5.19 -15.38
C THR A 390 12.37 5.81 -14.85
N MET A 391 12.84 5.32 -13.70
CA MET A 391 14.08 5.74 -13.05
C MET A 391 14.75 4.52 -12.42
N ILE A 392 16.05 4.65 -12.11
CA ILE A 392 16.84 3.64 -11.40
C ILE A 392 17.36 4.25 -10.11
N GLY A 393 17.07 3.62 -8.98
CA GLY A 393 17.69 3.93 -7.69
C GLY A 393 18.95 3.11 -7.51
N VAL A 394 20.03 3.74 -7.06
CA VAL A 394 21.29 3.10 -6.72
C VAL A 394 21.67 3.51 -5.30
N THR A 395 21.91 2.53 -4.44
CA THR A 395 22.50 2.76 -3.11
C THR A 395 23.96 2.33 -3.14
N PHE A 396 24.83 3.11 -2.53
CA PHE A 396 26.28 2.90 -2.56
C PHE A 396 26.82 2.39 -1.23
N THR A 397 28.03 1.84 -1.26
CA THR A 397 28.74 1.33 -0.08
C THR A 397 29.05 2.38 0.98
N ASP A 398 29.02 3.67 0.64
CA ASP A 398 29.20 4.78 1.57
C ASP A 398 27.87 5.25 2.20
N GLY A 399 26.77 4.54 1.95
CA GLY A 399 25.43 4.90 2.42
C GLY A 399 24.77 6.04 1.64
N SER A 400 25.37 6.53 0.55
CA SER A 400 24.68 7.49 -0.31
C SER A 400 23.66 6.82 -1.24
N PHE A 401 22.64 7.59 -1.64
CA PHE A 401 21.58 7.14 -2.53
C PHE A 401 21.42 8.10 -3.70
N GLU A 402 21.35 7.57 -4.92
CA GLU A 402 21.10 8.33 -6.14
C GLU A 402 19.91 7.76 -6.90
N ILE A 403 19.08 8.65 -7.46
CA ILE A 403 18.09 8.29 -8.48
C ILE A 403 18.63 8.79 -9.81
N ARG A 404 18.55 7.95 -10.85
CA ARG A 404 18.96 8.27 -12.22
C ARG A 404 17.81 8.11 -13.19
N ASP A 405 17.73 9.00 -14.17
CA ASP A 405 16.71 8.92 -15.21
C ASP A 405 16.98 7.73 -16.16
N ARG A 406 15.94 7.06 -16.67
CA ARG A 406 16.12 5.88 -17.53
C ARG A 406 16.74 6.18 -18.91
N MET A 407 16.66 7.43 -19.39
CA MET A 407 16.97 7.76 -20.78
C MET A 407 18.46 8.08 -20.93
N GLN A 408 18.96 8.98 -20.11
CA GLN A 408 20.35 9.45 -20.14
C GLN A 408 21.18 8.87 -18.99
N PHE A 409 20.54 8.36 -17.93
CA PHE A 409 21.19 7.94 -16.68
C PHE A 409 21.86 9.09 -15.92
N ASN A 410 21.35 10.30 -16.11
CA ASN A 410 21.73 11.47 -15.34
C ASN A 410 21.11 11.38 -13.94
N THR A 411 21.84 11.88 -12.95
CA THR A 411 21.36 11.95 -11.58
C THR A 411 20.21 12.97 -11.48
N VAL A 412 19.18 12.57 -10.73
CA VAL A 412 18.01 13.38 -10.44
C VAL A 412 18.33 14.27 -9.23
N HIS A 413 18.17 15.57 -9.40
CA HIS A 413 18.46 16.58 -8.38
C HIS A 413 17.21 17.39 -8.03
N PRO A 414 17.20 18.10 -6.89
CA PRO A 414 16.19 19.13 -6.60
C PRO A 414 16.06 20.11 -7.77
N THR A 415 14.82 20.45 -8.11
CA THR A 415 14.52 21.36 -9.24
C THR A 415 14.35 22.79 -8.75
N ALA A 416 14.78 23.76 -9.55
CA ALA A 416 14.41 25.17 -9.35
C ALA A 416 12.99 25.48 -9.86
N ASN A 417 12.43 24.62 -10.74
CA ASN A 417 11.09 24.78 -11.28
C ASN A 417 10.04 24.16 -10.34
N ASN A 418 9.49 25.00 -9.48
CA ASN A 418 8.48 24.63 -8.49
C ASN A 418 7.07 24.43 -9.08
N ASP A 419 6.85 24.77 -10.36
CA ASP A 419 5.57 24.59 -11.04
C ASP A 419 5.43 23.22 -11.71
N LYS A 420 6.53 22.46 -11.85
CA LYS A 420 6.53 21.13 -12.45
C LYS A 420 7.39 20.14 -11.66
N LEU A 421 6.73 19.34 -10.82
CA LEU A 421 7.38 18.42 -9.89
C LEU A 421 7.21 16.97 -10.36
N LEU A 422 8.31 16.26 -10.61
CA LEU A 422 8.27 14.88 -11.14
C LEU A 422 8.20 13.82 -10.05
N ASN A 423 8.88 14.04 -8.93
CA ASN A 423 9.03 13.09 -7.83
C ASN A 423 9.41 13.84 -6.55
N MET A 424 9.54 13.10 -5.44
CA MET A 424 9.93 13.67 -4.14
C MET A 424 11.33 14.30 -4.15
N VAL A 425 12.32 13.73 -4.85
CA VAL A 425 13.68 14.30 -4.90
C VAL A 425 13.71 15.70 -5.53
N HIS A 426 12.89 15.93 -6.56
CA HIS A 426 12.73 17.27 -7.15
C HIS A 426 12.24 18.31 -6.14
N ALA A 427 11.41 17.90 -5.18
CA ALA A 427 10.89 18.75 -4.12
C ALA A 427 11.81 18.84 -2.89
N GLY A 428 13.08 18.43 -2.98
CA GLY A 428 14.03 18.57 -1.88
C GLY A 428 13.98 17.47 -0.81
N TRP A 429 13.24 16.38 -1.08
CA TRP A 429 13.30 15.17 -0.24
C TRP A 429 14.59 14.39 -0.53
N HIS A 430 15.31 13.97 0.51
CA HIS A 430 16.49 13.12 0.40
C HIS A 430 16.54 12.11 1.55
N PHE A 431 17.38 11.07 1.42
CA PHE A 431 17.75 10.27 2.58
C PHE A 431 18.87 10.97 3.35
N PRO A 432 18.80 11.06 4.68
CA PRO A 432 19.96 11.46 5.48
C PRO A 432 21.07 10.41 5.34
N LEU A 433 22.23 10.68 5.95
CA LEU A 433 23.33 9.71 5.97
C LEU A 433 22.82 8.38 6.53
N LEU A 434 22.94 7.32 5.73
CA LEU A 434 22.54 5.98 6.15
C LEU A 434 23.52 5.47 7.21
N GLY A 435 22.99 4.87 8.28
CA GLY A 435 23.81 4.27 9.33
C GLY A 435 24.53 2.98 8.88
N PRO A 436 25.20 2.28 9.81
CA PRO A 436 25.87 1.01 9.54
C PRO A 436 24.95 -0.01 8.87
N HIS A 437 25.43 -0.64 7.80
CA HIS A 437 24.65 -1.58 6.99
C HIS A 437 25.56 -2.55 6.22
N VAL A 438 25.02 -3.73 5.90
CA VAL A 438 25.63 -4.74 5.02
C VAL A 438 24.78 -5.01 3.78
N ASP A 439 23.46 -4.84 3.88
CA ASP A 439 22.50 -4.95 2.78
C ASP A 439 21.37 -3.93 2.98
N ILE A 440 20.71 -3.53 1.89
CA ILE A 440 19.75 -2.42 1.88
C ILE A 440 18.57 -2.73 0.96
N VAL A 441 17.37 -2.36 1.40
CA VAL A 441 16.17 -2.33 0.54
C VAL A 441 15.34 -1.07 0.74
N LEU A 442 14.83 -0.52 -0.37
CA LEU A 442 13.89 0.60 -0.36
C LEU A 442 12.47 0.13 -0.03
N SER A 443 11.69 1.01 0.60
CA SER A 443 10.26 0.82 0.79
C SER A 443 9.51 0.84 -0.54
N PRO A 444 8.27 0.29 -0.61
CA PRO A 444 7.48 0.26 -1.85
C PRO A 444 7.23 1.62 -2.51
N ASN A 445 7.26 2.71 -1.73
CA ASN A 445 7.11 4.07 -2.24
C ASN A 445 8.41 4.87 -2.24
N TYR A 446 9.54 4.21 -1.96
CA TYR A 446 10.89 4.80 -1.96
C TYR A 446 11.04 5.99 -1.01
N ALA A 447 10.24 6.01 0.06
CA ALA A 447 10.21 7.06 1.08
C ALA A 447 10.91 6.64 2.39
N ALA A 448 11.22 5.36 2.52
CA ALA A 448 11.97 4.79 3.63
C ALA A 448 12.96 3.72 3.12
N VAL A 449 13.94 3.40 3.96
CA VAL A 449 14.96 2.38 3.71
C VAL A 449 15.05 1.46 4.93
N ALA A 450 15.13 0.17 4.67
CA ALA A 450 15.49 -0.84 5.67
C ALA A 450 16.95 -1.23 5.47
N LEU A 451 17.76 -1.06 6.52
CA LEU A 451 19.18 -1.35 6.56
C LEU A 451 19.40 -2.64 7.35
N LEU A 452 19.93 -3.68 6.71
CA LEU A 452 20.38 -4.88 7.42
C LEU A 452 21.77 -4.60 8.00
N THR A 453 21.95 -4.74 9.31
CA THR A 453 23.25 -4.57 9.97
C THR A 453 24.05 -5.86 10.01
N LYS A 454 25.32 -5.79 10.42
CA LYS A 454 26.18 -6.97 10.59
C LYS A 454 25.68 -7.90 11.70
N GLU A 455 25.00 -7.35 12.70
CA GLU A 455 24.37 -8.07 13.80
C GLU A 455 23.07 -8.77 13.36
N HIS A 456 22.74 -8.70 12.06
CA HIS A 456 21.50 -9.21 11.48
C HIS A 456 20.26 -8.59 12.12
N ASP A 457 20.34 -7.31 12.47
CA ASP A 457 19.16 -6.52 12.79
C ASP A 457 18.77 -5.57 11.65
N VAL A 458 17.54 -5.09 11.67
CA VAL A 458 17.01 -4.20 10.65
C VAL A 458 16.76 -2.83 11.24
N ASN A 459 17.46 -1.82 10.73
CA ASN A 459 17.26 -0.43 11.07
C ASN A 459 16.41 0.28 10.00
N LEU A 460 15.62 1.26 10.43
CA LEU A 460 14.75 2.05 9.55
C LEU A 460 15.31 3.46 9.38
N VAL A 461 15.39 3.93 8.14
CA VAL A 461 15.69 5.33 7.82
C VAL A 461 14.56 5.91 6.97
N LEU A 462 14.08 7.10 7.32
CA LEU A 462 13.04 7.82 6.58
C LEU A 462 13.67 8.95 5.75
N MET A 463 13.05 9.33 4.64
CA MET A 463 13.44 10.55 3.93
C MET A 463 13.21 11.79 4.82
N THR A 464 14.07 12.77 4.66
CA THR A 464 13.96 14.12 5.24
C THR A 464 13.91 15.15 4.12
N HIS A 465 13.36 16.32 4.43
CA HIS A 465 13.32 17.47 3.55
C HIS A 465 14.49 18.42 3.87
N ASN A 466 15.09 19.02 2.85
CA ASN A 466 16.22 19.95 2.99
C ASN A 466 15.89 21.18 3.87
N ASP A 467 14.68 21.72 3.72
CA ASP A 467 14.20 22.87 4.50
C ASP A 467 13.39 22.46 5.73
N ALA A 468 13.47 23.29 6.78
CA ALA A 468 12.54 23.23 7.90
C ALA A 468 11.14 23.62 7.42
N LEU A 469 10.22 22.65 7.35
CA LEU A 469 8.83 22.84 6.88
C LEU A 469 7.95 23.55 7.92
N GLU A 470 8.40 24.71 8.40
CA GLU A 470 7.78 25.55 9.42
C GLU A 470 7.15 26.82 8.80
N GLY A 471 6.22 27.45 9.53
CA GLY A 471 5.46 28.63 9.07
C GLY A 471 4.20 28.29 8.27
N THR A 472 3.66 29.28 7.56
CA THR A 472 2.54 29.10 6.62
C THR A 472 3.03 28.84 5.18
N PRO A 473 2.20 28.32 4.27
CA PRO A 473 2.58 28.12 2.87
C PRO A 473 2.92 29.42 2.13
N GLU A 474 2.42 30.57 2.62
CA GLU A 474 2.75 31.90 2.10
C GLU A 474 4.13 32.37 2.55
N GLU A 475 4.51 32.10 3.80
CA GLU A 475 5.83 32.40 4.36
C GLU A 475 6.91 31.45 3.81
N ASN A 476 6.55 30.18 3.66
CA ASN A 476 7.43 29.10 3.24
C ASN A 476 6.77 28.28 2.12
N PRO A 477 7.02 28.62 0.83
CA PRO A 477 6.46 27.91 -0.31
C PRO A 477 6.82 26.42 -0.36
N ASN A 478 7.90 26.00 0.30
CA ASN A 478 8.33 24.60 0.35
C ASN A 478 7.33 23.71 1.07
N ILE A 479 6.50 24.25 1.97
CA ILE A 479 5.40 23.51 2.61
C ILE A 479 4.47 22.91 1.55
N LEU A 480 4.03 23.73 0.59
CA LEU A 480 3.11 23.28 -0.46
C LEU A 480 3.82 22.34 -1.46
N ILE A 481 5.08 22.64 -1.82
CA ILE A 481 5.88 21.84 -2.75
C ILE A 481 6.14 20.42 -2.19
N ALA A 482 6.55 20.35 -0.93
CA ALA A 482 6.78 19.10 -0.21
C ALA A 482 5.47 18.31 -0.05
N ALA A 483 4.37 19.00 0.30
CA ALA A 483 3.05 18.39 0.41
C ALA A 483 2.54 17.82 -0.92
N ALA A 484 2.70 18.55 -2.03
CA ALA A 484 2.25 18.13 -3.35
C ALA A 484 2.94 16.84 -3.83
N THR A 485 4.24 16.70 -3.59
CA THR A 485 5.00 15.49 -3.99
C THR A 485 4.72 14.29 -3.09
N LEU A 486 4.55 14.49 -1.78
CA LEU A 486 4.06 13.44 -0.88
C LEU A 486 2.67 12.95 -1.29
N ALA A 487 1.77 13.88 -1.60
CA ALA A 487 0.41 13.57 -2.06
C ALA A 487 0.41 12.82 -3.41
N GLN A 488 1.23 13.26 -4.36
CA GLN A 488 1.41 12.57 -5.64
C GLN A 488 1.88 11.13 -5.45
N GLN A 489 2.89 10.90 -4.59
CA GLN A 489 3.40 9.57 -4.29
C GLN A 489 2.37 8.72 -3.53
N HIS A 490 1.61 9.34 -2.60
CA HIS A 490 0.47 8.70 -1.94
C HIS A 490 -0.63 8.29 -2.93
N ALA A 491 -0.92 9.12 -3.93
CA ALA A 491 -1.87 8.77 -4.99
C ALA A 491 -1.34 7.65 -5.89
N CYS A 492 -0.06 7.68 -6.27
CA CYS A 492 0.58 6.62 -7.03
C CYS A 492 0.50 5.27 -6.29
N SER A 493 0.85 5.25 -5.00
CA SER A 493 0.77 4.06 -4.15
C SER A 493 -0.66 3.51 -4.07
N SER A 494 -1.64 4.40 -3.90
CA SER A 494 -3.05 4.03 -3.77
C SER A 494 -3.61 3.42 -5.05
N ASN A 495 -3.31 4.00 -6.22
CA ASN A 495 -3.73 3.46 -7.51
C ASN A 495 -3.08 2.10 -7.82
N ASN A 496 -1.86 1.89 -7.33
CA ASN A 496 -1.11 0.64 -7.50
C ASN A 496 -1.30 -0.37 -6.36
N HIS A 497 -2.24 -0.12 -5.45
CA HIS A 497 -2.59 -0.99 -4.31
C HIS A 497 -1.41 -1.28 -3.37
N SER A 498 -0.44 -0.36 -3.28
CA SER A 498 0.67 -0.43 -2.33
C SER A 498 0.27 0.08 -0.94
N ASN A 499 0.93 -0.44 0.09
CA ASN A 499 0.99 0.17 1.42
C ASN A 499 1.59 1.58 1.32
N ASN A 500 1.17 2.50 2.19
CA ASN A 500 1.62 3.89 2.22
C ASN A 500 1.93 4.40 3.63
N ASP A 501 2.32 3.48 4.52
CA ASP A 501 2.75 3.77 5.89
C ASP A 501 4.10 4.50 5.94
N ASP A 502 5.00 4.22 4.99
CA ASP A 502 6.28 4.91 4.84
C ASP A 502 6.10 6.41 4.56
N LEU A 503 5.18 6.77 3.66
CA LEU A 503 4.83 8.17 3.35
C LEU A 503 4.20 8.87 4.56
N ALA A 504 3.34 8.17 5.29
CA ALA A 504 2.76 8.68 6.53
C ALA A 504 3.84 8.89 7.61
N ALA A 505 4.80 7.98 7.72
CA ALA A 505 5.92 8.08 8.64
C ALA A 505 6.81 9.29 8.29
N VAL A 506 7.12 9.50 7.00
CA VAL A 506 7.87 10.67 6.53
C VAL A 506 7.16 11.97 6.89
N ALA A 507 5.87 12.08 6.57
CA ALA A 507 5.08 13.29 6.87
C ALA A 507 4.97 13.57 8.37
N ARG A 508 4.95 12.52 9.20
CA ARG A 508 4.84 12.60 10.66
C ARG A 508 6.07 13.15 11.37
N GLN A 509 7.22 13.24 10.69
CA GLN A 509 8.42 13.88 11.24
C GLN A 509 8.22 15.39 11.45
N TYR A 510 7.22 16.00 10.80
CA TYR A 510 6.97 17.44 10.81
C TYR A 510 5.72 17.77 11.63
N ASN A 511 5.89 18.59 12.66
CA ASN A 511 4.79 19.02 13.54
C ASN A 511 4.24 20.41 13.16
N ASN A 512 3.96 20.64 11.87
CA ASN A 512 3.32 21.85 11.38
C ASN A 512 1.90 21.53 10.87
N ASP A 513 0.88 22.17 11.43
CA ASP A 513 -0.52 21.90 11.05
C ASP A 513 -0.88 22.45 9.66
N HIS A 514 -0.21 23.51 9.19
CA HIS A 514 -0.34 23.97 7.80
C HIS A 514 0.20 22.93 6.82
N PHE A 515 1.37 22.36 7.12
CA PHE A 515 1.94 21.27 6.32
C PHE A 515 1.02 20.05 6.26
N LYS A 516 0.50 19.60 7.41
CA LYS A 516 -0.48 18.49 7.45
C LYS A 516 -1.72 18.82 6.60
N THR A 517 -2.24 20.03 6.72
CA THR A 517 -3.41 20.48 5.94
C THR A 517 -3.11 20.48 4.45
N CYS A 518 -1.96 20.99 4.01
CA CYS A 518 -1.52 20.94 2.61
C CYS A 518 -1.38 19.51 2.11
N VAL A 519 -0.75 18.61 2.87
CA VAL A 519 -0.61 17.18 2.51
C VAL A 519 -1.98 16.55 2.28
N LEU A 520 -2.94 16.83 3.17
CA LEU A 520 -4.30 16.28 3.06
C LEU A 520 -5.09 16.89 1.89
N LEU A 521 -5.00 18.20 1.68
CA LEU A 521 -5.62 18.89 0.55
C LEU A 521 -5.12 18.32 -0.78
N GLU A 522 -3.79 18.21 -0.92
CA GLU A 522 -3.17 17.69 -2.13
C GLU A 522 -3.42 16.18 -2.29
N ALA A 523 -3.54 15.40 -1.21
CA ALA A 523 -3.92 13.99 -1.28
C ALA A 523 -5.34 13.80 -1.84
N HIS A 524 -6.29 14.65 -1.41
CA HIS A 524 -7.64 14.66 -1.99
C HIS A 524 -7.64 15.07 -3.47
N ARG A 525 -6.85 16.08 -3.85
CA ARG A 525 -6.73 16.55 -5.24
C ARG A 525 -6.10 15.50 -6.15
N SER A 526 -4.99 14.91 -5.73
CA SER A 526 -4.24 13.91 -6.50
C SER A 526 -5.01 12.60 -6.71
N LEU A 527 -5.87 12.22 -5.76
CA LEU A 527 -6.77 11.07 -5.89
C LEU A 527 -8.11 11.42 -6.57
N ASN A 528 -8.31 12.65 -7.03
CA ASN A 528 -9.55 13.14 -7.63
C ASN A 528 -10.79 12.85 -6.74
N GLN A 529 -10.67 13.11 -5.44
CA GLN A 529 -11.76 12.89 -4.49
C GLN A 529 -12.66 14.12 -4.41
N ALA A 530 -13.82 14.02 -5.08
CA ALA A 530 -14.95 14.91 -4.86
C ALA A 530 -15.65 14.50 -3.56
N ILE A 531 -15.75 15.43 -2.61
CA ILE A 531 -16.50 15.22 -1.36
C ILE A 531 -17.82 16.00 -1.31
N ASP A 532 -18.19 16.67 -2.40
CA ASP A 532 -19.50 17.30 -2.57
C ASP A 532 -20.58 16.23 -2.84
N PHE A 533 -21.45 16.01 -1.85
CA PHE A 533 -22.57 15.09 -1.91
C PHE A 533 -23.94 15.80 -1.82
N LEU A 534 -24.03 17.05 -2.29
CA LEU A 534 -25.30 17.80 -2.29
C LEU A 534 -26.31 17.28 -3.32
N GLN A 535 -25.84 16.70 -4.43
CA GLN A 535 -26.68 16.07 -5.44
C GLN A 535 -26.96 14.60 -5.07
N GLU A 536 -28.24 14.22 -5.00
CA GLU A 536 -28.71 12.88 -4.60
C GLU A 536 -28.52 11.80 -5.68
N GLN A 537 -27.60 11.97 -6.64
CA GLN A 537 -27.25 10.87 -7.53
C GLN A 537 -26.69 9.72 -6.68
N SER A 538 -27.08 8.49 -6.99
CA SER A 538 -26.78 7.28 -6.21
C SER A 538 -25.28 7.07 -6.06
N ASN A 539 -24.70 7.69 -5.02
CA ASN A 539 -23.29 7.59 -4.68
C ASN A 539 -23.02 6.34 -3.83
N GLU A 540 -23.59 5.18 -4.22
CA GLU A 540 -23.17 3.86 -3.70
C GLU A 540 -21.64 3.70 -3.78
N LYS A 541 -21.01 4.44 -4.71
CA LYS A 541 -19.57 4.59 -4.84
C LYS A 541 -18.87 5.06 -3.57
N LEU A 542 -19.41 5.99 -2.76
CA LEU A 542 -18.70 6.53 -1.58
C LEU A 542 -18.41 5.44 -0.54
N GLN A 543 -19.39 4.58 -0.27
CA GLN A 543 -19.28 3.51 0.74
C GLN A 543 -18.15 2.53 0.40
N ARG A 544 -17.96 2.26 -0.90
CA ARG A 544 -16.98 1.32 -1.41
C ARG A 544 -15.73 1.99 -1.99
N ASN A 545 -15.62 3.32 -1.90
CA ASN A 545 -14.49 4.07 -2.46
C ASN A 545 -13.22 3.81 -1.63
N PRO A 546 -12.22 3.09 -2.17
CA PRO A 546 -10.99 2.80 -1.43
C PRO A 546 -10.09 4.04 -1.32
N PHE A 547 -10.13 4.95 -2.30
CA PHE A 547 -9.31 6.17 -2.28
C PHE A 547 -9.75 7.14 -1.19
N PHE A 548 -11.06 7.30 -0.99
CA PHE A 548 -11.56 8.08 0.13
C PHE A 548 -11.13 7.48 1.47
N GLN A 549 -11.17 6.15 1.63
CA GLN A 549 -10.64 5.48 2.83
C GLN A 549 -9.14 5.75 3.04
N ARG A 550 -8.34 5.78 1.96
CA ARG A 550 -6.91 6.14 2.03
C ARG A 550 -6.71 7.59 2.49
N CYS A 551 -7.49 8.55 1.98
CA CYS A 551 -7.44 9.94 2.45
C CYS A 551 -7.79 10.07 3.94
N LEU A 552 -8.89 9.46 4.37
CA LEU A 552 -9.31 9.46 5.77
C LEU A 552 -8.27 8.80 6.68
N SER A 553 -7.65 7.72 6.20
CA SER A 553 -6.60 7.07 6.95
C SER A 553 -5.34 7.92 7.07
N LEU A 554 -4.98 8.67 6.01
CA LEU A 554 -3.87 9.61 6.06
C LEU A 554 -4.17 10.73 7.06
N GLN A 555 -5.37 11.31 7.01
CA GLN A 555 -5.82 12.32 7.98
C GLN A 555 -5.75 11.80 9.40
N SER A 556 -6.29 10.60 9.66
CA SER A 556 -6.25 10.02 11.00
C SER A 556 -4.82 9.80 11.52
N VAL A 557 -3.91 9.34 10.66
CA VAL A 557 -2.55 9.00 11.10
C VAL A 557 -1.65 10.22 11.29
N LEU A 558 -1.80 11.28 10.50
CA LEU A 558 -1.02 12.53 10.66
C LEU A 558 -1.21 13.16 12.05
N TYR A 559 -2.39 12.96 12.65
CA TYR A 559 -2.74 13.44 13.98
C TYR A 559 -2.71 12.36 15.07
N TYR A 560 -2.31 11.13 14.76
CA TYR A 560 -2.26 10.04 15.73
C TYR A 560 -1.13 10.29 16.74
N LYS A 561 -1.48 10.42 18.02
CA LYS A 561 -0.53 10.61 19.13
C LYS A 561 -0.54 9.42 20.09
N GLY A 562 -0.91 8.23 19.61
CA GLY A 562 -1.14 7.06 20.46
C GLY A 562 -2.63 6.89 20.82
N TRP A 563 -2.98 5.67 21.23
CA TRP A 563 -4.36 5.23 21.38
C TRP A 563 -5.12 5.94 22.51
N ALA A 564 -4.43 6.18 23.63
CA ALA A 564 -5.03 6.72 24.84
C ALA A 564 -5.06 8.26 24.89
N ASN A 565 -4.52 8.93 23.88
CA ASN A 565 -4.41 10.39 23.85
C ASN A 565 -5.61 11.01 23.12
N PRO A 566 -6.12 12.18 23.59
CA PRO A 566 -7.15 12.93 22.89
C PRO A 566 -6.78 13.20 21.43
N LYS A 567 -7.77 13.05 20.55
CA LYS A 567 -7.61 13.30 19.12
C LYS A 567 -8.07 14.72 18.80
N PRO A 568 -7.35 15.51 18.00
CA PRO A 568 -7.85 16.83 17.59
C PRO A 568 -9.06 16.68 16.65
N ILE A 569 -9.85 17.76 16.49
CA ILE A 569 -11.07 17.80 15.66
C ILE A 569 -10.86 17.18 14.27
N PRO A 570 -9.83 17.55 13.46
CA PRO A 570 -9.54 16.89 12.18
C PRO A 570 -9.48 15.36 12.25
N ALA A 571 -8.84 14.83 13.28
CA ALA A 571 -8.67 13.40 13.45
C ALA A 571 -9.97 12.71 13.90
N LYS A 572 -10.77 13.38 14.74
CA LYS A 572 -12.11 12.91 15.12
C LYS A 572 -13.04 12.86 13.91
N ILE A 573 -13.02 13.87 13.04
CA ILE A 573 -13.81 13.89 11.78
C ILE A 573 -13.44 12.68 10.91
N ALA A 574 -12.14 12.45 10.69
CA ALA A 574 -11.67 11.31 9.90
C ALA A 574 -12.06 9.96 10.52
N GLN A 575 -11.87 9.78 11.83
CA GLN A 575 -12.19 8.52 12.53
C GLN A 575 -13.70 8.24 12.52
N ALA A 576 -14.52 9.26 12.81
CA ALA A 576 -15.98 9.15 12.71
C ALA A 576 -16.40 8.76 11.30
N THR A 577 -15.85 9.41 10.28
CA THR A 577 -16.19 9.14 8.88
C THR A 577 -15.76 7.73 8.44
N LEU A 578 -14.60 7.24 8.90
CA LEU A 578 -14.16 5.86 8.67
C LEU A 578 -15.14 4.84 9.27
N HIS A 579 -15.60 5.06 10.50
CA HIS A 579 -16.57 4.19 11.14
C HIS A 579 -17.95 4.27 10.47
N LEU A 580 -18.45 5.48 10.18
CA LEU A 580 -19.70 5.66 9.43
C LEU A 580 -19.68 4.92 8.09
N LYS A 581 -18.55 5.00 7.35
CA LYS A 581 -18.35 4.28 6.09
C LYS A 581 -18.37 2.77 6.29
N ALA A 582 -17.69 2.26 7.32
CA ALA A 582 -17.69 0.83 7.66
C ALA A 582 -19.10 0.33 8.03
N THR A 583 -19.84 1.11 8.83
CA THR A 583 -21.25 0.88 9.16
C THR A 583 -22.10 0.83 7.90
N SER A 584 -21.96 1.80 6.98
CA SER A 584 -22.71 1.80 5.72
C SER A 584 -22.46 0.55 4.87
N VAL A 585 -21.22 0.06 4.83
CA VAL A 585 -20.88 -1.19 4.12
C VAL A 585 -21.57 -2.40 4.77
N GLY A 586 -21.51 -2.49 6.11
CA GLY A 586 -22.20 -3.55 6.86
C GLY A 586 -23.72 -3.52 6.62
N PHE A 587 -24.33 -2.34 6.71
CA PHE A 587 -25.76 -2.14 6.50
C PHE A 587 -26.18 -2.47 5.06
N GLY A 588 -25.46 -1.96 4.07
CA GLY A 588 -25.72 -2.23 2.67
C GLY A 588 -25.56 -3.71 2.33
N TYR A 589 -24.62 -4.41 2.95
CA TYR A 589 -24.46 -5.85 2.77
C TYR A 589 -25.65 -6.63 3.34
N PHE A 590 -26.07 -6.32 4.56
CA PHE A 590 -27.21 -6.98 5.21
C PHE A 590 -28.51 -6.75 4.44
N MET A 591 -28.82 -5.50 4.07
CA MET A 591 -30.04 -5.17 3.30
C MET A 591 -30.08 -5.88 1.92
N ASN A 592 -28.94 -5.97 1.23
CA ASN A 592 -28.92 -6.56 -0.11
C ASN A 592 -29.00 -8.10 -0.11
N ASN A 593 -28.47 -8.76 0.91
CA ASN A 593 -28.39 -10.23 0.95
C ASN A 593 -29.47 -10.88 1.82
N VAL A 594 -29.88 -10.24 2.91
CA VAL A 594 -30.86 -10.80 3.87
C VAL A 594 -32.28 -10.34 3.55
N ALA A 595 -32.50 -9.05 3.26
CA ALA A 595 -33.85 -8.54 3.00
C ALA A 595 -34.43 -8.99 1.64
N ARG A 596 -33.59 -9.22 0.62
CA ARG A 596 -34.03 -9.58 -0.75
C ARG A 596 -34.29 -11.08 -1.00
N HIS A 597 -34.45 -11.91 0.03
CA HIS A 597 -34.92 -13.30 -0.09
C HIS A 597 -34.17 -14.17 -1.12
N ARG A 598 -32.82 -14.13 -1.15
CA ARG A 598 -32.08 -15.23 -1.81
C ARG A 598 -32.21 -16.48 -0.94
N GLN A 599 -32.68 -17.58 -1.54
CA GLN A 599 -33.06 -18.84 -0.89
C GLN A 599 -31.88 -19.66 -0.37
N ASP A 600 -30.64 -19.29 -0.69
CA ASP A 600 -29.48 -20.08 -0.28
C ASP A 600 -28.94 -19.63 1.10
N VAL A 601 -29.21 -20.48 2.10
CA VAL A 601 -28.62 -20.59 3.45
C VAL A 601 -29.21 -19.68 4.54
N GLU A 602 -30.20 -20.18 5.29
CA GLU A 602 -30.83 -19.51 6.43
C GLU A 602 -29.88 -19.31 7.64
N ASP A 603 -28.98 -20.25 7.91
CA ASP A 603 -27.92 -20.14 8.95
C ASP A 603 -26.99 -18.92 8.74
N SER A 604 -26.84 -18.47 7.49
CA SER A 604 -26.05 -17.30 7.13
C SER A 604 -26.74 -15.99 7.57
N LYS A 605 -28.08 -15.97 7.61
CA LYS A 605 -28.87 -14.77 7.94
C LYS A 605 -28.83 -14.44 9.43
N SER A 606 -29.04 -15.44 10.29
CA SER A 606 -28.97 -15.26 11.74
C SER A 606 -27.57 -14.80 12.18
N ASN A 607 -26.52 -15.48 11.69
CA ASN A 607 -25.13 -15.08 11.96
C ASN A 607 -24.79 -13.68 11.41
N ALA A 608 -25.31 -13.30 10.24
CA ALA A 608 -25.11 -11.96 9.69
C ALA A 608 -25.77 -10.88 10.57
N LEU A 609 -26.98 -11.14 11.08
CA LEU A 609 -27.69 -10.23 11.98
C LEU A 609 -26.97 -10.10 13.32
N GLN A 610 -26.58 -11.22 13.95
CA GLN A 610 -25.87 -11.22 15.23
C GLN A 610 -24.57 -10.40 15.19
N ASN A 611 -23.79 -10.55 14.12
CA ASN A 611 -22.56 -9.78 13.93
C ASN A 611 -22.82 -8.28 13.69
N LEU A 612 -24.02 -7.89 13.27
CA LEU A 612 -24.39 -6.50 12.99
C LEU A 612 -24.95 -5.75 14.20
N LEU A 613 -25.41 -6.45 15.24
CA LEU A 613 -26.06 -5.83 16.41
C LEU A 613 -25.19 -4.75 17.06
N GLY A 614 -23.90 -5.02 17.27
CA GLY A 614 -22.97 -4.02 17.83
C GLY A 614 -22.79 -2.82 16.90
N VAL A 615 -22.79 -3.02 15.58
CA VAL A 615 -22.68 -1.96 14.58
C VAL A 615 -23.93 -1.06 14.58
N VAL A 616 -25.12 -1.65 14.71
CA VAL A 616 -26.39 -0.89 14.87
C VAL A 616 -26.37 -0.09 16.17
N LYS A 617 -25.92 -0.71 17.27
CA LYS A 617 -25.78 -0.02 18.55
C LYS A 617 -24.80 1.15 18.46
N TRP A 618 -23.65 0.96 17.82
CA TRP A 618 -22.66 2.02 17.61
C TRP A 618 -23.27 3.21 16.86
N GLU A 619 -24.01 2.98 15.78
CA GLU A 619 -24.64 4.05 15.00
C GLU A 619 -25.68 4.82 15.81
N ILE A 620 -26.53 4.11 16.56
CA ILE A 620 -27.55 4.72 17.43
C ILE A 620 -26.89 5.56 18.53
N ASP A 621 -25.95 4.98 19.27
CA ASP A 621 -25.23 5.69 20.33
C ASP A 621 -24.45 6.89 19.76
N PHE A 622 -23.95 6.78 18.52
CA PHE A 622 -23.28 7.88 17.82
C PHE A 622 -24.24 9.03 17.46
N HIS A 623 -25.50 8.74 17.09
CA HIS A 623 -26.52 9.78 16.95
C HIS A 623 -26.78 10.50 18.27
N VAL A 624 -26.83 9.76 19.39
CA VAL A 624 -27.00 10.34 20.72
C VAL A 624 -25.83 11.26 21.06
N TYR A 625 -24.59 10.80 20.84
CA TYR A 625 -23.38 11.63 21.00
C TYR A 625 -23.44 12.92 20.19
N LEU A 626 -23.80 12.84 18.90
CA LEU A 626 -23.89 14.03 18.05
C LEU A 626 -24.95 15.01 18.56
N VAL A 627 -26.12 14.54 18.97
CA VAL A 627 -27.18 15.41 19.47
C VAL A 627 -26.82 16.02 20.83
N ASP A 628 -26.21 15.26 21.74
CA ASP A 628 -25.75 15.75 23.04
C ASP A 628 -24.75 16.89 22.90
N GLU A 629 -23.71 16.69 22.07
CA GLU A 629 -22.69 17.71 21.79
C GLU A 629 -23.28 18.98 21.15
N LEU A 630 -24.24 18.83 20.25
CA LEU A 630 -24.92 19.98 19.62
C LEU A 630 -25.83 20.72 20.61
N LEU A 631 -26.51 20.01 21.51
CA LEU A 631 -27.32 20.61 22.57
C LEU A 631 -26.47 21.32 23.62
N GLU A 632 -25.31 20.76 23.97
CA GLU A 632 -24.29 21.41 24.80
C GLU A 632 -23.83 22.72 24.18
N LEU A 633 -23.46 22.69 22.90
CA LEU A 633 -23.06 23.89 22.16
C LEU A 633 -24.19 24.94 22.17
N ALA A 634 -25.40 24.58 21.75
CA ALA A 634 -26.55 25.48 21.72
C ALA A 634 -26.90 26.05 23.10
N ARG A 635 -26.71 25.28 24.19
CA ARG A 635 -26.91 25.76 25.55
C ARG A 635 -25.89 26.82 25.94
N ARG A 636 -24.61 26.61 25.60
CA ARG A 636 -23.53 27.55 25.95
C ARG A 636 -23.60 28.86 25.14
N VAL A 637 -24.13 28.82 23.92
CA VAL A 637 -24.32 30.03 23.09
C VAL A 637 -25.71 30.64 23.19
N ARG A 638 -26.58 30.16 24.08
CA ARG A 638 -27.99 30.58 24.14
C ARG A 638 -28.19 32.09 24.22
N SER A 639 -27.31 32.80 24.93
CA SER A 639 -27.37 34.26 25.08
C SER A 639 -26.97 35.02 23.82
N ASN A 640 -26.13 34.44 22.97
CA ASN A 640 -25.67 35.05 21.72
C ASN A 640 -25.38 33.99 20.64
N PRO A 641 -26.42 33.33 20.09
CA PRO A 641 -26.26 32.22 19.15
C PRO A 641 -25.66 32.61 17.79
N GLY A 642 -25.63 33.90 17.45
CA GLY A 642 -24.95 34.42 16.24
C GLY A 642 -23.47 34.74 16.45
N ASP A 643 -22.95 34.63 17.69
CA ASP A 643 -21.53 34.86 17.99
C ASP A 643 -20.68 33.67 17.56
N MET A 644 -20.20 33.73 16.33
CA MET A 644 -19.42 32.65 15.74
C MET A 644 -18.03 32.48 16.35
N GLU A 645 -17.46 33.53 16.93
CA GLU A 645 -16.19 33.42 17.66
C GLU A 645 -16.40 32.66 18.97
N LEU A 646 -17.52 32.91 19.67
CA LEU A 646 -17.93 32.11 20.82
C LEU A 646 -18.20 30.64 20.43
N VAL A 647 -18.89 30.40 19.31
CA VAL A 647 -19.14 29.04 18.79
C VAL A 647 -17.82 28.29 18.55
N LYS A 648 -16.88 28.89 17.80
CA LYS A 648 -15.57 28.30 17.53
C LYS A 648 -14.80 28.05 18.82
N LYS A 649 -14.76 29.03 19.72
CA LYS A 649 -14.10 28.90 21.03
C LYS A 649 -14.63 27.70 21.81
N ILE A 650 -15.94 27.55 21.94
CA ILE A 650 -16.56 26.41 22.64
C ILE A 650 -16.23 25.10 21.93
N MET A 651 -16.28 25.05 20.60
CA MET A 651 -15.92 23.86 19.84
C MET A 651 -14.47 23.42 20.11
N HIS A 652 -13.53 24.36 20.16
CA HIS A 652 -12.13 24.05 20.49
C HIS A 652 -11.95 23.66 21.97
N GLU A 653 -12.61 24.34 22.90
CA GLU A 653 -12.56 24.02 24.34
C GLU A 653 -13.11 22.62 24.65
N THR A 654 -14.22 22.25 24.00
CA THR A 654 -14.85 20.92 24.13
C THR A 654 -14.20 19.88 23.21
N ASN A 655 -13.37 20.32 22.27
CA ASN A 655 -12.80 19.51 21.20
C ASN A 655 -13.87 18.70 20.44
N SER A 656 -15.04 19.32 20.22
CA SER A 656 -16.21 18.66 19.64
C SER A 656 -16.14 18.65 18.11
N CYS A 657 -16.35 17.47 17.50
CA CYS A 657 -16.45 17.33 16.05
C CYS A 657 -17.90 17.26 15.54
N ALA A 658 -18.91 17.41 16.41
CA ALA A 658 -20.30 17.17 16.05
C ALA A 658 -20.81 18.15 14.98
N LEU A 659 -20.54 19.45 15.15
CA LEU A 659 -20.95 20.48 14.18
C LEU A 659 -20.23 20.31 12.82
N PRO A 660 -18.89 20.16 12.75
CA PRO A 660 -18.21 19.88 11.48
C PRO A 660 -18.75 18.63 10.75
N LEU A 661 -19.08 17.56 11.48
CA LEU A 661 -19.59 16.31 10.89
C LEU A 661 -20.96 16.47 10.22
N ILE A 662 -21.85 17.32 10.76
CA ILE A 662 -23.16 17.56 10.14
C ILE A 662 -23.08 18.61 9.02
N LEU A 663 -22.05 19.48 9.02
CA LEU A 663 -21.85 20.48 7.96
C LEU A 663 -21.16 19.91 6.72
N THR A 664 -20.32 18.90 6.88
CA THR A 664 -19.53 18.34 5.78
C THR A 664 -20.29 17.32 4.93
N GLY A 665 -20.08 17.35 3.61
CA GLY A 665 -20.83 16.56 2.64
C GLY A 665 -20.70 15.05 2.84
N ALA A 666 -19.47 14.56 3.01
CA ALA A 666 -19.19 13.12 3.08
C ALA A 666 -19.78 12.43 4.33
N SER A 667 -19.51 12.96 5.53
CA SER A 667 -20.05 12.42 6.77
C SER A 667 -21.56 12.58 6.84
N ARG A 668 -22.11 13.74 6.44
CA ARG A 668 -23.55 13.96 6.41
C ARG A 668 -24.26 12.97 5.48
N PHE A 669 -23.69 12.69 4.31
CA PHE A 669 -24.23 11.69 3.40
C PHE A 669 -24.29 10.30 4.07
N LEU A 670 -23.21 9.88 4.74
CA LEU A 670 -23.14 8.58 5.43
C LEU A 670 -24.12 8.52 6.60
N LEU A 671 -24.21 9.57 7.42
CA LEU A 671 -25.18 9.68 8.53
C LEU A 671 -26.63 9.55 8.02
N LYS A 672 -26.97 10.27 6.94
CA LYS A 672 -28.30 10.19 6.31
C LYS A 672 -28.56 8.79 5.73
N TYR A 673 -27.56 8.19 5.06
CA TYR A 673 -27.67 6.84 4.52
C TYR A 673 -27.91 5.80 5.62
N ASN A 674 -27.12 5.84 6.69
CA ASN A 674 -27.24 4.92 7.81
C ASN A 674 -28.58 5.11 8.54
N SER A 675 -29.05 6.35 8.72
CA SER A 675 -30.38 6.65 9.28
C SER A 675 -31.52 6.04 8.46
N ARG A 676 -31.39 6.02 7.12
CA ARG A 676 -32.34 5.35 6.22
C ARG A 676 -32.28 3.83 6.36
N ALA A 677 -31.08 3.26 6.50
CA ALA A 677 -30.92 1.84 6.72
C ALA A 677 -31.52 1.38 8.06
N LEU A 678 -31.35 2.18 9.13
CA LEU A 678 -31.97 1.93 10.44
C LEU A 678 -33.50 1.86 10.34
N ARG A 679 -34.16 2.73 9.54
CA ARG A 679 -35.60 2.58 9.26
C ARG A 679 -35.93 1.25 8.60
N GLY A 680 -35.12 0.85 7.62
CA GLY A 680 -35.29 -0.43 6.94
C GLY A 680 -35.16 -1.61 7.91
N PHE A 681 -34.25 -1.53 8.87
CA PHE A 681 -34.12 -2.53 9.94
C PHE A 681 -35.30 -2.52 10.90
N ASP A 682 -35.84 -1.35 11.26
CA ASP A 682 -37.03 -1.24 12.10
C ASP A 682 -38.21 -1.97 11.45
N GLN A 683 -38.42 -1.70 10.16
CA GLN A 683 -39.49 -2.30 9.37
C GLN A 683 -39.28 -3.80 9.23
N ALA A 684 -38.08 -4.24 8.85
CA ALA A 684 -37.75 -5.65 8.72
C ALA A 684 -37.93 -6.41 10.04
N ALA A 685 -37.57 -5.82 11.17
CA ALA A 685 -37.78 -6.41 12.49
C ALA A 685 -39.28 -6.58 12.78
N ARG A 686 -40.11 -5.58 12.49
CA ARG A 686 -41.58 -5.68 12.66
C ARG A 686 -42.17 -6.77 11.78
N ASP A 687 -41.79 -6.79 10.50
CA ASP A 687 -42.33 -7.74 9.53
C ASP A 687 -41.95 -9.18 9.88
N HIS A 688 -40.69 -9.43 10.26
CA HIS A 688 -40.25 -10.78 10.64
C HIS A 688 -40.80 -11.24 11.98
N LEU A 689 -40.92 -10.35 12.99
CA LEU A 689 -41.49 -10.73 14.29
C LEU A 689 -43.00 -10.97 14.23
N ALA A 690 -43.69 -10.48 13.20
CA ALA A 690 -45.10 -10.76 12.94
C ALA A 690 -45.35 -12.09 12.21
N GLN A 691 -44.32 -12.74 11.67
CA GLN A 691 -44.44 -14.03 10.98
C GLN A 691 -44.46 -15.20 11.98
N ASN A 692 -45.39 -16.15 11.78
CA ASN A 692 -45.54 -17.31 12.68
C ASN A 692 -44.52 -18.44 12.42
N THR A 693 -43.81 -18.42 11.29
CA THR A 693 -42.91 -19.50 10.84
C THR A 693 -41.49 -18.97 10.60
N VAL A 694 -40.86 -18.40 11.62
CA VAL A 694 -39.47 -17.92 11.55
C VAL A 694 -38.60 -18.80 12.45
N ASP A 695 -37.39 -19.12 11.98
CA ASP A 695 -36.35 -19.74 12.79
C ASP A 695 -36.15 -19.01 14.14
N GLU A 696 -36.07 -19.75 15.24
CA GLU A 696 -36.01 -19.18 16.58
C GLU A 696 -34.73 -18.38 16.83
N ALA A 697 -33.59 -18.76 16.23
CA ALA A 697 -32.35 -18.00 16.36
C ALA A 697 -32.43 -16.65 15.62
N LEU A 698 -33.03 -16.64 14.43
CA LEU A 698 -33.30 -15.41 13.68
C LEU A 698 -34.29 -14.50 14.42
N LYS A 699 -35.35 -15.07 15.00
CA LYS A 699 -36.33 -14.35 15.82
C LYS A 699 -35.68 -13.71 17.04
N GLN A 700 -34.82 -14.43 17.76
CA GLN A 700 -34.03 -13.89 18.87
C GLN A 700 -33.11 -12.74 18.42
N GLY A 701 -32.51 -12.86 17.23
CA GLY A 701 -31.71 -11.79 16.63
C GLY A 701 -32.52 -10.52 16.39
N PHE A 702 -33.72 -10.63 15.82
CA PHE A 702 -34.61 -9.48 15.59
C PHE A 702 -35.17 -8.89 16.90
N GLN A 703 -35.43 -9.71 17.92
CA GLN A 703 -35.77 -9.21 19.26
C GLN A 703 -34.63 -8.39 19.86
N SER A 704 -33.39 -8.89 19.75
CA SER A 704 -32.20 -8.18 20.23
C SER A 704 -31.99 -6.86 19.50
N LEU A 705 -32.17 -6.85 18.17
CA LEU A 705 -32.16 -5.64 17.36
C LEU A 705 -33.22 -4.64 17.85
N ARG A 706 -34.45 -5.11 18.09
CA ARG A 706 -35.55 -4.28 18.58
C ARG A 706 -35.24 -3.65 19.93
N THR A 707 -34.68 -4.42 20.87
CA THR A 707 -34.24 -3.90 22.18
C THR A 707 -33.23 -2.77 22.03
N ILE A 708 -32.26 -2.90 21.12
CA ILE A 708 -31.29 -1.83 20.83
C ILE A 708 -31.97 -0.60 20.26
N MET A 709 -32.92 -0.79 19.33
CA MET A 709 -33.63 0.32 18.68
C MET A 709 -34.60 1.05 19.61
N ASP A 710 -35.26 0.34 20.51
CA ASP A 710 -36.21 0.91 21.46
C ASP A 710 -35.49 1.61 22.64
N ALA A 711 -34.24 1.25 22.94
CA ALA A 711 -33.40 1.94 23.93
C ALA A 711 -32.86 3.31 23.46
N ASN A 712 -33.15 3.71 22.21
CA ASN A 712 -32.61 4.91 21.61
C ASN A 712 -33.36 6.19 22.06
N PRO A 713 -32.71 7.13 22.78
CA PRO A 713 -33.34 8.38 23.19
C PRO A 713 -33.55 9.37 22.03
N VAL A 714 -32.82 9.21 20.91
CA VAL A 714 -32.92 10.07 19.72
C VAL A 714 -33.45 9.26 18.54
N LYS A 715 -34.77 9.35 18.30
CA LYS A 715 -35.41 8.65 17.17
C LYS A 715 -34.70 8.97 15.85
N PHE A 716 -34.21 7.94 15.14
CA PHE A 716 -33.44 8.07 13.90
C PHE A 716 -34.19 8.86 12.80
N ASN A 717 -35.53 8.84 12.80
CA ASN A 717 -36.35 9.65 11.88
C ASN A 717 -36.21 11.15 12.15
N MET A 718 -36.07 11.55 13.41
CA MET A 718 -35.91 12.95 13.79
C MET A 718 -34.50 13.43 13.53
N PHE A 719 -33.51 12.59 13.81
CA PHE A 719 -32.13 12.87 13.43
C PHE A 719 -31.98 13.02 11.91
N GLU A 720 -32.60 12.17 11.10
CA GLU A 720 -32.56 12.36 9.64
C GLU A 720 -33.23 13.68 9.19
N LYS A 721 -34.37 14.05 9.79
CA LYS A 721 -35.03 15.34 9.49
C LYS A 721 -34.10 16.52 9.75
N LEU A 722 -33.35 16.49 10.85
CA LEU A 722 -32.33 17.47 11.20
C LEU A 722 -31.26 17.59 10.09
N LEU A 723 -30.76 16.47 9.58
CA LEU A 723 -29.78 16.45 8.49
C LEU A 723 -30.38 16.98 7.17
N VAL A 724 -31.65 16.66 6.88
CA VAL A 724 -32.35 17.14 5.67
C VAL A 724 -32.51 18.66 5.70
N ASP A 725 -32.82 19.24 6.86
CA ASP A 725 -32.95 20.69 7.02
C ASP A 725 -31.62 21.42 6.77
N ILE A 726 -30.51 20.93 7.34
CA ILE A 726 -29.16 21.45 7.06
C ILE A 726 -28.85 21.37 5.55
N ILE A 727 -29.13 20.24 4.90
CA ILE A 727 -28.90 20.07 3.45
C ILE A 727 -29.68 21.13 2.66
N ALA A 728 -30.94 21.39 3.03
CA ALA A 728 -31.75 22.39 2.35
C ALA A 728 -31.15 23.80 2.48
N HIS A 729 -30.58 24.15 3.64
CA HIS A 729 -29.92 25.44 3.83
C HIS A 729 -28.60 25.57 3.05
N ILE A 730 -27.77 24.53 3.06
CA ILE A 730 -26.52 24.55 2.27
C ILE A 730 -26.84 24.65 0.78
N LYS A 731 -27.85 23.92 0.28
CA LYS A 731 -28.28 24.02 -1.13
C LYS A 731 -28.68 25.44 -1.51
N ARG A 732 -29.39 26.17 -0.64
CA ARG A 732 -29.79 27.56 -0.90
C ARG A 732 -28.60 28.51 -0.94
N ILE A 733 -27.68 28.42 0.03
CA ILE A 733 -26.51 29.32 0.07
C ILE A 733 -25.53 29.04 -1.07
N THR A 734 -25.44 27.78 -1.51
CA THR A 734 -24.51 27.35 -2.55
C THR A 734 -25.13 27.26 -3.95
N GLU A 735 -26.35 27.78 -4.14
CA GLU A 735 -27.10 27.69 -5.41
C GLU A 735 -26.35 28.33 -6.59
N THR A 736 -25.69 29.47 -6.33
CA THR A 736 -24.93 30.23 -7.33
C THR A 736 -23.48 29.77 -7.49
N TRP A 737 -23.04 28.77 -6.72
CA TRP A 737 -21.65 28.34 -6.72
C TRP A 737 -21.40 27.30 -7.80
N ASP A 738 -20.22 27.37 -8.42
CA ASP A 738 -19.72 26.26 -9.21
C ASP A 738 -19.37 25.05 -8.30
N ALA A 739 -19.25 23.87 -8.92
CA ALA A 739 -18.98 22.63 -8.20
C ALA A 739 -17.61 22.63 -7.50
N GLN A 740 -16.61 23.30 -8.08
CA GLN A 740 -15.24 23.31 -7.54
C GLN A 740 -15.18 24.12 -6.24
N ARG A 741 -15.80 25.29 -6.22
CA ARG A 741 -15.93 26.13 -5.02
C ARG A 741 -16.64 25.38 -3.89
N ARG A 742 -17.72 24.65 -4.20
CA ARG A 742 -18.42 23.83 -3.18
C ARG A 742 -17.51 22.74 -2.63
N ILE A 743 -16.80 22.02 -3.50
CA ILE A 743 -15.85 20.97 -3.11
C ILE A 743 -14.75 21.53 -2.21
N ASP A 744 -14.18 22.69 -2.56
CA ASP A 744 -13.06 23.26 -1.81
C ASP A 744 -13.49 23.76 -0.42
N VAL A 745 -14.65 24.42 -0.32
CA VAL A 745 -15.20 24.86 0.98
C VAL A 745 -15.56 23.67 1.86
N ASP A 746 -16.22 22.66 1.30
CA ASP A 746 -16.56 21.43 2.05
C ASP A 746 -15.30 20.69 2.52
N ARG A 747 -14.27 20.65 1.67
CA ARG A 747 -12.97 20.02 1.99
C ARG A 747 -12.25 20.75 3.11
N MET A 748 -12.30 22.08 3.15
CA MET A 748 -11.70 22.83 4.26
C MET A 748 -12.34 22.47 5.59
N ILE A 749 -13.68 22.52 5.70
CA ILE A 749 -14.38 22.12 6.94
C ILE A 749 -14.03 20.67 7.31
N PHE A 750 -13.96 19.78 6.32
CA PHE A 750 -13.68 18.36 6.53
C PHE A 750 -12.25 18.08 7.04
N LEU A 751 -11.27 18.84 6.54
CA LEU A 751 -9.86 18.61 6.88
C LEU A 751 -9.41 19.35 8.14
N THR A 752 -9.95 20.54 8.42
CA THR A 752 -9.51 21.38 9.55
C THR A 752 -10.52 21.42 10.69
N GLY A 753 -11.81 21.19 10.41
CA GLY A 753 -12.90 21.44 11.35
C GLY A 753 -13.31 22.92 11.45
N GLU A 754 -12.62 23.81 10.74
CA GLU A 754 -12.91 25.24 10.72
C GLU A 754 -14.18 25.53 9.93
N ILE A 755 -15.01 26.44 10.44
CA ILE A 755 -16.28 26.82 9.80
C ILE A 755 -16.05 28.12 9.03
N PRO A 756 -16.18 28.12 7.69
CA PRO A 756 -16.10 29.32 6.86
C PRO A 756 -17.24 30.29 7.15
N GLU A 757 -16.98 31.59 6.97
CA GLU A 757 -17.95 32.67 7.24
C GLU A 757 -19.29 32.49 6.53
N VAL A 758 -19.26 31.95 5.31
CA VAL A 758 -20.47 31.71 4.52
C VAL A 758 -21.39 30.63 5.09
N PHE A 759 -20.91 29.84 6.05
CA PHE A 759 -21.71 28.86 6.79
C PHE A 759 -22.28 29.44 8.10
N TYR A 760 -21.84 30.63 8.54
CA TYR A 760 -22.31 31.24 9.80
C TYR A 760 -23.84 31.36 9.89
N PRO A 761 -24.56 31.85 8.84
CA PRO A 761 -26.02 31.93 8.91
C PRO A 761 -26.70 30.55 9.02
N ILE A 762 -26.06 29.50 8.49
CA ILE A 762 -26.56 28.12 8.60
C ILE A 762 -26.42 27.63 10.03
N VAL A 763 -25.25 27.87 10.64
CA VAL A 763 -24.96 27.47 12.03
C VAL A 763 -25.87 28.18 13.00
N GLU A 764 -26.01 29.50 12.88
CA GLU A 764 -26.88 30.30 13.75
C GLU A 764 -28.32 29.78 13.70
N LYS A 765 -28.88 29.66 12.48
CA LYS A 765 -30.24 29.15 12.30
C LYS A 765 -30.40 27.72 12.81
N PHE A 766 -29.41 26.87 12.59
CA PHE A 766 -29.43 25.49 13.05
C PHE A 766 -29.50 25.39 14.57
N LEU A 767 -28.65 26.13 15.28
CA LEU A 767 -28.57 26.13 16.74
C LEU A 767 -29.82 26.72 17.39
N GLN A 768 -30.40 27.77 16.80
CA GLN A 768 -31.60 28.45 17.33
C GLN A 768 -32.90 27.69 17.03
N HIS A 769 -33.09 27.28 15.78
CA HIS A 769 -34.38 26.82 15.27
C HIS A 769 -34.42 25.30 15.11
N SER A 770 -33.56 24.73 14.27
CA SER A 770 -33.62 23.31 13.91
C SER A 770 -33.39 22.41 15.11
N LEU A 771 -32.40 22.75 15.95
CA LEU A 771 -32.12 22.03 17.18
C LEU A 771 -33.16 22.33 18.28
N GLY A 772 -33.72 23.55 18.30
CA GLY A 772 -34.82 23.92 19.20
C GLY A 772 -36.07 23.07 18.96
N ILE A 773 -36.41 22.79 17.70
CA ILE A 773 -37.51 21.87 17.34
C ILE A 773 -37.21 20.47 17.85
N LEU A 774 -36.01 19.93 17.57
CA LEU A 774 -35.64 18.59 18.03
C LEU A 774 -35.72 18.48 19.56
N LYS A 775 -35.27 19.51 20.28
CA LYS A 775 -35.31 19.57 21.74
C LYS A 775 -36.73 19.44 22.32
N ASN A 776 -37.76 19.90 21.61
CA ASN A 776 -39.14 19.78 22.06
C ASN A 776 -39.69 18.34 21.93
N ASP A 777 -39.09 17.53 21.07
CA ASP A 777 -39.55 16.17 20.74
C ASP A 777 -38.71 15.05 21.38
N ILE A 778 -37.64 15.40 22.11
CA ILE A 778 -36.74 14.47 22.81
C ILE A 778 -36.71 14.80 24.31
N ASP A 779 -36.35 13.84 25.15
CA ASP A 779 -36.07 14.08 26.57
C ASP A 779 -34.58 14.41 26.76
N PRO A 780 -34.22 15.68 27.05
CA PRO A 780 -32.81 16.07 27.19
C PRO A 780 -32.13 15.38 28.37
N SER A 781 -32.88 14.97 29.39
CA SER A 781 -32.32 14.28 30.57
C SER A 781 -31.84 12.88 30.20
N GLN A 782 -32.64 12.15 29.40
CA GLN A 782 -32.26 10.82 28.91
C GLN A 782 -31.02 10.87 28.03
N ILE A 783 -30.87 11.92 27.21
CA ILE A 783 -29.68 12.10 26.36
C ILE A 783 -28.45 12.40 27.21
N PHE A 784 -28.56 13.35 28.14
CA PHE A 784 -27.45 13.77 29.00
C PHE A 784 -26.86 12.63 29.84
N PHE A 785 -27.70 11.72 30.35
CA PHE A 785 -27.25 10.58 31.15
C PHE A 785 -26.95 9.33 30.30
N PHE A 786 -27.10 9.40 28.98
CA PHE A 786 -26.84 8.25 28.12
C PHE A 786 -25.33 7.99 27.96
N ASP A 787 -24.90 6.78 28.29
CA ASP A 787 -23.47 6.46 28.30
C ASP A 787 -22.90 6.24 26.89
N THR A 788 -22.27 7.27 26.33
CA THR A 788 -21.57 7.25 25.03
C THR A 788 -20.04 7.11 25.17
N THR A 789 -19.52 6.89 26.39
CA THR A 789 -18.07 6.75 26.70
C THR A 789 -17.36 5.78 25.75
N TRP A 790 -18.02 4.65 25.44
CA TRP A 790 -17.43 3.56 24.68
C TRP A 790 -17.16 3.88 23.20
N LEU A 791 -17.80 4.92 22.65
CA LEU A 791 -17.58 5.36 21.27
C LEU A 791 -16.18 5.96 21.06
N GLY A 792 -15.58 6.50 22.13
CA GLY A 792 -14.23 7.00 22.12
C GLY A 792 -14.04 8.41 21.52
N PHE A 793 -15.10 9.21 21.39
CA PHE A 793 -15.02 10.60 20.91
C PHE A 793 -14.92 11.65 22.01
N HIS A 794 -15.28 11.28 23.24
CA HIS A 794 -15.08 12.10 24.43
C HIS A 794 -13.62 12.10 24.88
N ASP A 795 -13.20 13.23 25.46
CA ASP A 795 -11.86 13.44 26.03
C ASP A 795 -11.88 13.56 27.56
N ASP A 796 -13.04 13.36 28.18
CA ASP A 796 -13.18 13.36 29.63
C ASP A 796 -12.43 12.18 30.27
N ARG A 797 -12.18 12.29 31.58
CA ARG A 797 -11.40 11.29 32.34
C ARG A 797 -12.00 9.89 32.25
N LYS A 798 -13.32 9.73 32.30
CA LYS A 798 -13.99 8.42 32.22
C LYS A 798 -13.72 7.77 30.87
N SER A 799 -13.80 8.55 29.79
CA SER A 799 -13.53 8.08 28.42
C SER A 799 -12.07 7.71 28.19
N VAL A 800 -11.13 8.48 28.74
CA VAL A 800 -9.70 8.15 28.68
C VAL A 800 -9.41 6.86 29.45
N VAL A 801 -10.00 6.67 30.63
CA VAL A 801 -9.85 5.44 31.42
C VAL A 801 -10.44 4.25 30.66
N PHE A 802 -11.65 4.38 30.11
CA PHE A 802 -12.30 3.33 29.34
C PHE A 802 -11.42 2.86 28.17
N LYS A 803 -10.86 3.78 27.37
CA LYS A 803 -9.95 3.45 26.25
C LYS A 803 -8.71 2.67 26.69
N ARG A 804 -8.25 2.85 27.94
CA ARG A 804 -7.06 2.18 28.48
C ARG A 804 -7.38 0.80 29.05
N THR A 805 -8.57 0.62 29.62
CA THR A 805 -8.92 -0.61 30.35
C THR A 805 -9.72 -1.59 29.51
N GLU A 806 -10.56 -1.08 28.60
CA GLU A 806 -11.46 -1.88 27.78
C GLU A 806 -10.97 -1.97 26.34
N LYS A 807 -11.12 -3.15 25.73
CA LYS A 807 -10.85 -3.39 24.31
C LYS A 807 -12.19 -3.52 23.59
N VAL A 808 -12.41 -2.70 22.56
CA VAL A 808 -13.61 -2.78 21.70
C VAL A 808 -13.21 -3.37 20.36
N ASP A 809 -13.94 -4.39 19.91
CA ASP A 809 -13.80 -4.91 18.55
C ASP A 809 -14.24 -3.82 17.57
N THR A 810 -13.30 -3.30 16.79
CA THR A 810 -13.57 -2.14 15.94
C THR A 810 -14.49 -2.44 14.75
N LEU A 811 -14.62 -3.71 14.36
CA LEU A 811 -15.45 -4.15 13.24
C LEU A 811 -16.86 -4.54 13.69
N ARG A 812 -16.96 -5.39 14.71
CA ARG A 812 -18.25 -5.86 15.26
C ARG A 812 -18.87 -4.89 16.27
N LYS A 813 -18.07 -3.92 16.75
CA LYS A 813 -18.49 -2.90 17.72
C LYS A 813 -19.03 -3.51 19.02
N CYS A 814 -18.29 -4.46 19.57
CA CYS A 814 -18.60 -5.11 20.84
C CYS A 814 -17.41 -5.07 21.79
N LEU A 815 -17.69 -5.05 23.09
CA LEU A 815 -16.66 -5.17 24.13
C LEU A 815 -16.05 -6.57 24.10
N LEU A 816 -14.72 -6.63 24.11
CA LEU A 816 -13.96 -7.87 24.16
C LEU A 816 -13.73 -8.27 25.61
N LYS A 817 -13.86 -9.57 25.90
CA LYS A 817 -13.55 -10.10 27.24
C LYS A 817 -12.03 -10.02 27.49
N LYS A 818 -11.65 -9.85 28.75
CA LYS A 818 -10.24 -9.91 29.16
C LYS A 818 -9.66 -11.28 28.79
N GLY A 819 -8.45 -11.27 28.21
CA GLY A 819 -7.78 -12.49 27.74
C GLY A 819 -8.21 -12.98 26.34
N THR A 820 -9.19 -12.33 25.69
CA THR A 820 -9.53 -12.66 24.30
C THR A 820 -8.34 -12.35 23.39
N PRO A 821 -7.87 -13.30 22.56
CA PRO A 821 -6.84 -13.05 21.56
C PRO A 821 -7.30 -11.98 20.56
N VAL A 822 -6.44 -11.02 20.28
CA VAL A 822 -6.74 -9.90 19.39
C VAL A 822 -5.72 -9.76 18.28
N ARG A 823 -6.17 -9.18 17.17
CA ARG A 823 -5.30 -8.57 16.19
C ARG A 823 -5.37 -7.05 16.33
N ARG A 824 -4.24 -6.38 16.14
CA ARG A 824 -4.04 -4.94 16.25
C ARG A 824 -3.66 -4.34 14.91
N CYS A 825 -4.21 -3.17 14.60
CA CYS A 825 -3.87 -2.40 13.42
C CYS A 825 -2.51 -1.71 13.61
N LEU A 826 -1.60 -1.85 12.65
CA LEU A 826 -0.27 -1.23 12.71
C LEU A 826 -0.28 0.29 12.58
N ARG A 827 -1.38 0.87 12.09
CA ARG A 827 -1.49 2.32 11.82
C ARG A 827 -2.22 3.10 12.91
N CYS A 828 -3.41 2.64 13.31
CA CYS A 828 -4.26 3.38 14.27
C CYS A 828 -4.37 2.71 15.64
N GLY A 829 -3.81 1.51 15.82
CA GLY A 829 -3.84 0.78 17.09
C GLY A 829 -5.19 0.18 17.48
N GLU A 830 -6.24 0.36 16.67
CA GLU A 830 -7.54 -0.32 16.82
C GLU A 830 -7.34 -1.83 16.85
N VAL A 831 -8.27 -2.54 17.50
CA VAL A 831 -8.21 -3.99 17.67
C VAL A 831 -9.46 -4.70 17.14
N VAL A 832 -9.30 -5.98 16.83
CA VAL A 832 -10.37 -6.91 16.46
C VAL A 832 -10.09 -8.25 17.11
N GLU A 833 -11.12 -9.04 17.44
CA GLU A 833 -10.91 -10.41 17.90
C GLU A 833 -10.16 -11.24 16.81
N ASP A 834 -9.24 -12.11 17.24
CA ASP A 834 -8.57 -13.06 16.35
C ASP A 834 -9.50 -14.21 15.96
N LEU A 835 -10.51 -13.90 15.16
CA LEU A 835 -11.38 -14.88 14.53
C LEU A 835 -10.81 -15.27 13.17
N ILE A 836 -10.53 -16.57 12.99
CA ILE A 836 -10.21 -17.12 11.68
C ILE A 836 -11.49 -17.09 10.82
N PRO A 837 -11.47 -16.46 9.63
CA PRO A 837 -12.60 -16.49 8.70
C PRO A 837 -13.08 -17.93 8.47
N SER A 838 -14.27 -18.24 8.97
CA SER A 838 -14.91 -19.55 8.81
C SER A 838 -16.27 -19.37 8.13
N ALA A 839 -16.81 -20.45 7.56
CA ALA A 839 -18.14 -20.44 6.93
C ALA A 839 -19.27 -19.96 7.87
N ARG A 840 -19.04 -20.00 9.20
CA ARG A 840 -19.99 -19.53 10.23
C ARG A 840 -19.95 -18.01 10.46
N MET A 841 -18.94 -17.31 9.94
CA MET A 841 -18.92 -15.84 9.97
C MET A 841 -19.80 -15.27 8.86
N GLY A 842 -20.59 -14.24 9.17
CA GLY A 842 -21.38 -13.54 8.16
C GLY A 842 -20.49 -13.03 7.01
N LEU A 843 -20.96 -13.17 5.77
CA LEU A 843 -20.15 -12.91 4.57
C LEU A 843 -19.66 -11.44 4.46
N TRP A 844 -20.35 -10.49 5.10
CA TRP A 844 -19.82 -9.11 5.22
C TRP A 844 -18.55 -9.04 6.08
N LEU A 845 -18.55 -9.71 7.24
CA LEU A 845 -17.45 -9.70 8.19
C LEU A 845 -16.23 -10.42 7.62
N GLN A 846 -16.45 -11.53 6.89
CA GLN A 846 -15.39 -12.19 6.14
C GLN A 846 -14.67 -11.22 5.18
N ASN A 847 -15.44 -10.41 4.44
CA ASN A 847 -14.89 -9.46 3.46
C ASN A 847 -14.12 -8.30 4.11
N VAL A 848 -14.49 -7.86 5.31
CA VAL A 848 -13.81 -6.74 6.01
C VAL A 848 -12.77 -7.20 7.04
N SER A 849 -12.72 -8.49 7.38
CA SER A 849 -11.84 -9.03 8.44
C SER A 849 -10.34 -8.94 8.16
N ARG A 850 -9.93 -8.67 6.91
CA ARG A 850 -8.52 -8.63 6.49
C ARG A 850 -7.84 -7.29 6.75
N VAL A 851 -8.60 -6.20 6.87
CA VAL A 851 -8.06 -4.85 7.06
C VAL A 851 -8.83 -4.11 8.14
N CYS A 852 -8.16 -3.18 8.81
CA CYS A 852 -8.78 -2.25 9.73
C CYS A 852 -9.74 -1.31 9.01
N VAL A 853 -10.61 -0.62 9.76
CA VAL A 853 -11.46 0.45 9.23
C VAL A 853 -10.64 1.53 8.51
N CYS A 854 -9.38 1.77 8.91
CA CYS A 854 -8.48 2.69 8.21
C CYS A 854 -7.81 2.09 6.96
N GLY A 855 -8.03 0.80 6.66
CA GLY A 855 -7.46 0.11 5.50
C GLY A 855 -6.04 -0.43 5.70
N CYS A 856 -5.42 -0.22 6.86
CA CYS A 856 -4.17 -0.88 7.23
C CYS A 856 -4.41 -2.34 7.63
N LEU A 857 -3.39 -3.17 7.52
CA LEU A 857 -3.46 -4.60 7.83
C LEU A 857 -3.31 -4.88 9.33
N TRP A 858 -3.69 -6.10 9.70
CA TRP A 858 -3.67 -6.60 11.07
C TRP A 858 -2.38 -7.35 11.39
N MET A 859 -1.93 -7.27 12.64
CA MET A 859 -0.90 -8.10 13.27
C MET A 859 -1.46 -8.68 14.58
N HIS A 860 -0.95 -9.80 15.11
CA HIS A 860 -1.37 -10.23 16.45
C HIS A 860 -1.01 -9.14 17.46
N GLY A 861 -1.98 -8.79 18.31
CA GLY A 861 -1.78 -7.83 19.36
C GLY A 861 -1.40 -8.52 20.65
N ASP A 862 -0.50 -7.89 21.41
CA ASP A 862 -0.24 -8.22 22.81
C ASP A 862 -1.47 -7.93 23.71
#